data_AF-A0A5Q4BUN8-F1
#
_entry.id   AF-A0A5Q4BUN8-F1
#
_cell.length_a   1.000
_cell.length_b   1.000
_cell.length_c   1.000
_cell.angle_alpha   90.00
_cell.angle_beta   90.00
_cell.angle_gamma   90.00
#
_symmetry.space_group_name_H-M   'P 1'
#
loop_
_entity.id
_entity.type
_entity.pdbx_description
1 polymer ?
#
loop_
_entity_poly.entity_id
_entity_poly.type
_entity_poly.pdbx_seq_one_letter_code
_entity_poly.pdbx_strand_id
1 'polypeptide(L)'
;MPEQTGTTQPEGFTSSQDGNEDGYTAQSLPRADEGMPAWKFLLGAFVVEAVLWVSFGVFQDYYSKHPDFQNDSNVAVIGTVATSIYYIGGPVALPLVARFQAWQRHMIVVGWLGCVASLIAASFTATVPGLVSTQGVLYGLAFMLLNYPVLFMLNEWFARRRGFAFGIMSAGAGCSGVALPFLMDFLLSRYGHQTTLRAMGVAQFVVVLPVIPLLRGRQPVSKQAALRRIDFGFFRNPLLYCFALANLLEALGYYIPSLYLPTYATALGLSGTMGALLLAANNLAVIVGQLALGYVSDRVNNVLILVFASSFAAGVASFAIWGYASSLAPLMTFSLVYGLATGGFPRLWPKSGSILADDPGPVYGFMAFGKGVGNILTGPISAPLMAGAVEPGVSAPPRGNHMMEATSTDQFPLWDSPFRGKTKSWMYKGAGATESKFKSTSTPEHDGTLVFPSVSKWLPPRDEHSDYWWNMAGPHFATLFRNAGYSMEEQYEALLFVYHQVVPRLGAAPGSSDSAAGGDSGLSLDNTHIEYSWRWNEADTKPEIRMVMEPFSRFAGTYLDPLNLKPATEMLYAMTPQVPSLDMGLFNHFVAKFYDAAHHKYLETNERPVMTNVCLGFEFLGHDILPEAYFFPRKLGHVGITPMAVWEDAVATAVPGSPSMGAVFSFVKDDAPELGLTLTPLWLGIDNVRPADARLELYCVEARTSFASVRTVLTMGGRIAVEEGMLDPTADLPRAPGYNAATDGVDTAGLWGTFVYYFDIGLGRNEGVPDIKFYIPVCHYGADDEAIASATTAWMTGHGRGQYVDAYWDSLRQIISHRGLEESRGAHMWLSMMVKGGRLPVTTYIAPEGHHPKRRRGGQRAHSRIAELVTRKS
;
A
#
# COMPACT_ATOMS: atom_id res chain seq x y z
N MET A 1 -17.49 19.08 -54.21
CA MET A 1 -18.96 19.06 -54.14
C MET A 1 -19.35 17.84 -53.31
N PRO A 2 -20.20 17.96 -52.28
CA PRO A 2 -20.38 16.91 -51.30
C PRO A 2 -21.48 15.94 -51.73
N GLU A 3 -21.26 14.65 -51.48
CA GLU A 3 -22.26 13.61 -51.66
C GLU A 3 -22.70 13.14 -50.26
N GLN A 4 -23.93 13.52 -49.88
CA GLN A 4 -24.67 12.89 -48.80
C GLN A 4 -25.19 11.55 -49.31
N THR A 5 -25.05 10.47 -48.54
CA THR A 5 -26.07 9.43 -48.50
C THR A 5 -26.12 8.79 -47.13
N GLY A 6 -27.30 8.88 -46.51
CA GLY A 6 -27.66 8.11 -45.34
C GLY A 6 -28.33 6.79 -45.71
N THR A 7 -28.14 5.84 -44.80
CA THR A 7 -29.07 4.74 -44.42
C THR A 7 -29.57 3.77 -45.50
N THR A 8 -29.21 2.50 -45.33
CA THR A 8 -30.15 1.35 -45.36
C THR A 8 -29.47 0.11 -44.79
N GLN A 9 -30.11 -0.55 -43.81
CA GLN A 9 -29.79 -1.92 -43.43
C GLN A 9 -30.10 -2.89 -44.58
N PRO A 10 -29.51 -4.10 -44.57
CA PRO A 10 -30.38 -5.25 -44.78
C PRO A 10 -30.13 -6.42 -43.82
N GLU A 11 -31.24 -7.09 -43.55
CA GLU A 11 -31.38 -8.37 -42.89
C GLU A 11 -30.66 -9.52 -43.63
N GLY A 12 -30.18 -10.47 -42.83
CA GLY A 12 -30.25 -11.92 -43.03
C GLY A 12 -30.00 -12.54 -44.40
N PHE A 13 -28.92 -13.31 -44.51
CA PHE A 13 -28.90 -14.54 -45.32
C PHE A 13 -28.28 -15.69 -44.52
N THR A 14 -29.12 -16.69 -44.25
CA THR A 14 -28.76 -18.04 -43.80
C THR A 14 -28.05 -18.79 -44.93
N SER A 15 -26.93 -19.45 -44.63
CA SER A 15 -26.48 -20.61 -45.39
C SER A 15 -26.14 -21.77 -44.46
N SER A 16 -26.94 -22.81 -44.60
CA SER A 16 -26.75 -24.16 -44.09
C SER A 16 -25.53 -24.81 -44.75
N GLN A 17 -24.60 -25.30 -43.94
CA GLN A 17 -23.73 -26.42 -44.29
C GLN A 17 -23.78 -27.43 -43.14
N ASP A 18 -24.59 -28.47 -43.33
CA ASP A 18 -24.43 -29.73 -42.62
C ASP A 18 -23.38 -30.57 -43.35
N GLY A 19 -22.41 -31.06 -42.59
CA GLY A 19 -21.34 -31.94 -43.06
C GLY A 19 -20.49 -32.46 -41.91
N ASN A 20 -21.09 -33.33 -41.07
CA ASN A 20 -20.45 -34.27 -40.14
C ASN A 20 -19.21 -33.78 -39.37
N GLU A 21 -19.44 -33.17 -38.21
CA GLU A 21 -18.51 -33.28 -37.07
C GLU A 21 -19.09 -34.27 -36.06
N ASP A 22 -18.33 -35.33 -35.80
CA ASP A 22 -18.59 -36.27 -34.71
C ASP A 22 -18.75 -35.53 -33.38
N GLY A 23 -19.81 -35.88 -32.66
CA GLY A 23 -20.34 -35.12 -31.54
C GLY A 23 -19.40 -34.99 -30.35
N TYR A 24 -18.86 -33.79 -30.17
CA TYR A 24 -18.63 -33.26 -28.83
C TYR A 24 -19.85 -32.42 -28.45
N THR A 25 -20.82 -33.05 -27.78
CA THR A 25 -21.84 -32.31 -27.04
C THR A 25 -21.12 -31.54 -25.93
N ALA A 26 -20.74 -30.28 -26.20
CA ALA A 26 -20.25 -29.37 -25.18
C ALA A 26 -21.37 -29.21 -24.15
N GLN A 27 -21.26 -29.95 -23.05
CA GLN A 27 -22.25 -29.95 -21.97
C GLN A 27 -22.34 -28.51 -21.43
N SER A 28 -23.42 -27.80 -21.78
CA SER A 28 -23.60 -26.41 -21.37
C SER A 28 -23.77 -26.37 -19.86
N LEU A 29 -22.76 -25.83 -19.16
CA LEU A 29 -22.80 -25.70 -17.71
C LEU A 29 -23.98 -24.81 -17.31
N PRO A 30 -24.68 -25.12 -16.20
CA PRO A 30 -25.67 -24.20 -15.65
C PRO A 30 -25.08 -22.81 -15.44
N ARG A 31 -25.85 -21.76 -15.77
CA ARG A 31 -25.42 -20.36 -15.60
C ARG A 31 -25.00 -20.12 -14.15
N ALA A 32 -23.82 -19.50 -13.97
CA ALA A 32 -23.36 -19.08 -12.65
C ALA A 32 -24.20 -17.90 -12.15
N ASP A 33 -24.36 -17.78 -10.82
CA ASP A 33 -25.14 -16.73 -10.12
C ASP A 33 -26.65 -16.68 -10.46
N GLU A 34 -27.14 -17.52 -11.37
CA GLU A 34 -28.49 -17.46 -11.93
C GLU A 34 -29.18 -18.85 -11.98
N GLY A 35 -30.50 -18.85 -11.95
CA GLY A 35 -31.32 -20.05 -12.12
C GLY A 35 -31.59 -20.85 -10.83
N MET A 36 -32.64 -21.67 -10.88
CA MET A 36 -33.14 -22.45 -9.75
C MET A 36 -32.10 -23.42 -9.11
N PRO A 37 -31.16 -24.03 -9.86
CA PRO A 37 -30.16 -24.92 -9.27
C PRO A 37 -29.22 -24.23 -8.26
N ALA A 38 -28.76 -23.01 -8.56
CA ALA A 38 -27.87 -22.25 -7.68
C ALA A 38 -28.55 -21.90 -6.35
N TRP A 39 -29.82 -21.48 -6.40
CA TRP A 39 -30.62 -21.15 -5.21
C TRP A 39 -31.04 -22.37 -4.40
N LYS A 40 -31.31 -23.51 -5.05
CA LYS A 40 -31.55 -24.80 -4.38
C LYS A 40 -30.32 -25.27 -3.61
N PHE A 41 -29.13 -25.15 -4.21
CA PHE A 41 -27.87 -25.42 -3.52
C PHE A 41 -27.70 -24.50 -2.31
N LEU A 42 -27.91 -23.19 -2.49
CA LEU A 42 -27.76 -22.21 -1.42
C LEU A 42 -28.73 -22.43 -0.26
N LEU A 43 -29.99 -22.79 -0.54
CA LEU A 43 -30.96 -23.21 0.47
C LEU A 43 -30.45 -24.43 1.24
N GLY A 44 -29.85 -25.39 0.54
CA GLY A 44 -29.28 -26.56 1.18
C GLY A 44 -28.10 -26.23 2.10
N ALA A 45 -27.19 -25.38 1.63
CA ALA A 45 -26.06 -24.89 2.43
C ALA A 45 -26.53 -24.10 3.67
N PHE A 46 -27.59 -23.29 3.54
CA PHE A 46 -28.22 -22.57 4.64
C PHE A 46 -28.76 -23.52 5.72
N VAL A 47 -29.49 -24.57 5.33
CA VAL A 47 -30.07 -25.54 6.29
C VAL A 47 -28.97 -26.31 7.01
N VAL A 48 -27.92 -26.70 6.29
CA VAL A 48 -26.74 -27.36 6.86
C VAL A 48 -26.10 -26.48 7.95
N GLU A 49 -25.84 -25.20 7.66
CA GLU A 49 -25.30 -24.25 8.64
C GLU A 49 -26.25 -24.01 9.82
N ALA A 50 -27.56 -23.95 9.56
CA ALA A 50 -28.55 -23.70 10.62
C ALA A 50 -28.72 -24.86 11.60
N VAL A 51 -28.44 -26.09 11.20
CA VAL A 51 -28.78 -27.28 12.01
C VAL A 51 -27.54 -27.89 12.66
N LEU A 52 -26.38 -27.73 12.02
CA LEU A 52 -25.13 -28.32 12.47
C LEU A 52 -24.30 -27.38 13.35
N TRP A 53 -24.72 -26.15 13.61
CA TRP A 53 -24.14 -25.35 14.68
C TRP A 53 -24.94 -25.51 15.97
N VAL A 54 -24.38 -26.29 16.90
CA VAL A 54 -24.95 -26.46 18.24
C VAL A 54 -24.57 -25.23 19.07
N SER A 55 -25.55 -24.56 19.67
CA SER A 55 -25.33 -23.42 20.59
C SER A 55 -24.65 -23.87 21.88
N PHE A 56 -23.33 -24.08 21.82
CA PHE A 56 -22.56 -24.64 22.92
C PHE A 56 -22.66 -23.82 24.22
N GLY A 57 -22.87 -22.51 24.15
CA GLY A 57 -23.01 -21.65 25.34
C GLY A 57 -24.09 -22.14 26.33
N VAL A 58 -25.19 -22.73 25.85
CA VAL A 58 -26.25 -23.29 26.73
C VAL A 58 -25.79 -24.59 27.39
N PHE A 59 -25.10 -25.45 26.64
CA PHE A 59 -24.47 -26.64 27.20
C PHE A 59 -23.37 -26.29 28.21
N GLN A 60 -22.59 -25.24 27.95
CA GLN A 60 -21.55 -24.76 28.85
C GLN A 60 -22.14 -24.33 30.19
N ASP A 61 -23.22 -23.54 30.20
CA ASP A 61 -23.90 -23.12 31.43
C ASP A 61 -24.50 -24.32 32.19
N TYR A 62 -25.16 -25.24 31.48
CA TYR A 62 -25.72 -26.45 32.08
C TYR A 62 -24.63 -27.35 32.69
N TYR A 63 -23.55 -27.63 31.96
CA TYR A 63 -22.44 -28.46 32.44
C TYR A 63 -21.73 -27.82 33.62
N SER A 64 -21.54 -26.49 33.62
CA SER A 64 -20.89 -25.79 34.73
C SER A 64 -21.67 -25.88 36.05
N LYS A 65 -22.99 -26.11 35.99
CA LYS A 65 -23.88 -26.28 37.15
C LYS A 65 -24.19 -27.74 37.49
N HIS A 66 -23.82 -28.68 36.62
CA HIS A 66 -24.17 -30.09 36.80
C HIS A 66 -23.22 -30.74 37.81
N PRO A 67 -23.73 -31.55 38.78
CA PRO A 67 -22.90 -32.16 39.81
C PRO A 67 -21.70 -32.96 39.27
N ASP A 68 -21.87 -33.61 38.12
CA ASP A 68 -20.87 -34.46 37.47
C ASP A 68 -19.71 -33.67 36.81
N PHE A 69 -19.90 -32.38 36.51
CA PHE A 69 -18.95 -31.60 35.69
C PHE A 69 -18.50 -30.27 36.35
N GLN A 70 -19.22 -29.77 37.36
CA GLN A 70 -19.00 -28.48 38.01
C GLN A 70 -17.58 -28.24 38.58
N ASN A 71 -16.84 -29.30 38.88
CA ASN A 71 -15.50 -29.22 39.47
C ASN A 71 -14.37 -29.14 38.42
N ASP A 72 -14.67 -29.29 37.13
CA ASP A 72 -13.67 -29.30 36.07
C ASP A 72 -13.66 -27.95 35.34
N SER A 73 -12.53 -27.24 35.39
CA SER A 73 -12.36 -25.95 34.73
C SER A 73 -12.38 -26.01 33.19
N ASN A 74 -12.33 -27.22 32.60
CA ASN A 74 -12.22 -27.41 31.16
C ASN A 74 -13.57 -27.50 30.43
N VAL A 75 -14.70 -27.23 31.09
CA VAL A 75 -16.02 -27.28 30.44
C VAL A 75 -16.10 -26.34 29.21
N ALA A 76 -15.54 -25.14 29.29
CA ALA A 76 -15.51 -24.20 28.17
C ALA A 76 -14.67 -24.70 26.97
N VAL A 77 -13.74 -25.64 27.20
CA VAL A 77 -12.83 -26.18 26.17
C VAL A 77 -13.59 -27.01 25.13
N ILE A 78 -14.71 -27.64 25.51
CA ILE A 78 -15.47 -28.52 24.61
C ILE A 78 -15.92 -27.76 23.35
N GLY A 79 -16.56 -26.60 23.50
CA GLY A 79 -17.05 -25.81 22.37
C GLY A 79 -15.96 -25.06 21.61
N THR A 80 -14.93 -24.56 22.30
CA THR A 80 -13.80 -23.87 21.66
C THR A 80 -12.97 -24.84 20.81
N VAL A 81 -12.77 -26.08 21.27
CA VAL A 81 -12.08 -27.11 20.48
C VAL A 81 -12.88 -27.50 19.23
N ALA A 82 -14.20 -27.68 19.34
CA ALA A 82 -15.03 -27.98 18.16
C ALA A 82 -14.94 -26.90 17.08
N THR A 83 -15.13 -25.64 17.48
CA THR A 83 -15.05 -24.47 16.58
C THR A 83 -13.64 -24.28 16.02
N SER A 84 -12.61 -24.47 16.83
CA SER A 84 -11.22 -24.29 16.39
C SER A 84 -10.72 -25.38 15.48
N ILE A 85 -11.10 -26.65 15.67
CA ILE A 85 -10.72 -27.74 14.75
C ILE A 85 -11.28 -27.48 13.35
N TYR A 86 -12.52 -27.01 13.27
CA TYR A 86 -13.12 -26.60 12.00
C TYR A 86 -12.25 -25.55 11.29
N TYR A 87 -11.89 -24.47 11.98
CA TYR A 87 -11.11 -23.38 11.39
C TYR A 87 -9.64 -23.73 11.11
N ILE A 88 -8.96 -24.40 12.05
CA ILE A 88 -7.55 -24.85 11.94
C ILE A 88 -7.39 -25.87 10.81
N GLY A 89 -8.42 -26.67 10.55
CA GLY A 89 -8.44 -27.65 9.48
C GLY A 89 -8.44 -27.08 8.06
N GLY A 90 -8.72 -25.78 7.90
CA GLY A 90 -8.87 -25.14 6.58
C GLY A 90 -7.72 -25.33 5.59
N PRO A 91 -6.44 -25.14 5.98
CA PRO A 91 -5.30 -25.35 5.08
C PRO A 91 -5.15 -26.79 4.60
N VAL A 92 -5.71 -27.77 5.31
CA VAL A 92 -5.65 -29.19 4.93
C VAL A 92 -6.91 -29.59 4.15
N ALA A 93 -8.08 -29.18 4.62
CA ALA A 93 -9.36 -29.57 4.07
C ALA A 93 -9.59 -29.03 2.65
N LEU A 94 -9.24 -27.77 2.37
CA LEU A 94 -9.46 -27.16 1.06
C LEU A 94 -8.64 -27.82 -0.07
N PRO A 95 -7.32 -28.02 0.10
CA PRO A 95 -6.52 -28.87 -0.78
C PRO A 95 -7.09 -30.26 -1.02
N LEU A 96 -7.56 -30.92 0.05
CA LEU A 96 -8.08 -32.28 -0.02
C LEU A 96 -9.37 -32.33 -0.86
N VAL A 97 -10.27 -31.38 -0.62
CA VAL A 97 -11.54 -31.21 -1.36
C VAL A 97 -11.29 -30.87 -2.82
N ALA A 98 -10.30 -30.03 -3.11
CA ALA A 98 -9.90 -29.68 -4.47
C ALA A 98 -9.26 -30.87 -5.21
N ARG A 99 -8.52 -31.75 -4.51
CA ARG A 99 -7.91 -32.95 -5.09
C ARG A 99 -8.94 -34.06 -5.34
N PHE A 100 -9.91 -34.23 -4.44
CA PHE A 100 -10.90 -35.31 -4.47
C PHE A 100 -12.32 -34.79 -4.81
N GLN A 101 -12.44 -33.99 -5.87
CA GLN A 101 -13.72 -33.38 -6.29
C GLN A 101 -14.85 -34.40 -6.51
N ALA A 102 -14.54 -35.57 -7.07
CA ALA A 102 -15.53 -36.65 -7.27
C ALA A 102 -16.14 -37.17 -5.96
N TRP A 103 -15.46 -36.98 -4.83
CA TRP A 103 -15.83 -37.55 -3.54
C TRP A 103 -16.48 -36.52 -2.60
N GLN A 104 -16.67 -35.27 -3.04
CA GLN A 104 -17.20 -34.19 -2.20
C GLN A 104 -18.55 -34.54 -1.56
N ARG A 105 -19.47 -35.17 -2.30
CA ARG A 105 -20.77 -35.59 -1.72
C ARG A 105 -20.61 -36.71 -0.68
N HIS A 106 -19.63 -37.60 -0.86
CA HIS A 106 -19.31 -38.63 0.12
C HIS A 106 -18.71 -38.00 1.38
N MET A 107 -17.83 -37.00 1.24
CA MET A 107 -17.29 -36.22 2.36
C MET A 107 -18.42 -35.53 3.15
N ILE A 108 -19.40 -34.92 2.48
CA ILE A 108 -20.58 -34.33 3.12
C ILE A 108 -21.38 -35.38 3.89
N VAL A 109 -21.67 -36.54 3.31
CA VAL A 109 -22.45 -37.59 3.97
C VAL A 109 -21.71 -38.19 5.17
N VAL A 110 -20.41 -38.49 5.02
CA VAL A 110 -19.58 -39.03 6.10
C VAL A 110 -19.44 -38.02 7.23
N GLY A 111 -19.19 -36.75 6.92
CA GLY A 111 -19.12 -35.68 7.92
C GLY A 111 -20.45 -35.48 8.65
N TRP A 112 -21.59 -35.49 7.94
CA TRP A 112 -22.92 -35.37 8.56
C TRP A 112 -23.21 -36.52 9.52
N LEU A 113 -23.00 -37.77 9.09
CA LEU A 113 -23.16 -38.94 9.95
C LEU A 113 -22.19 -38.90 11.13
N GLY A 114 -20.98 -38.39 10.93
CA GLY A 114 -20.00 -38.16 11.98
C GLY A 114 -20.49 -37.16 13.04
N CYS A 115 -21.10 -36.04 12.63
CA CYS A 115 -21.70 -35.07 13.56
C CYS A 115 -22.79 -35.74 14.41
N VAL A 116 -23.71 -36.47 13.78
CA VAL A 116 -24.78 -37.20 14.47
C VAL A 116 -24.20 -38.23 15.44
N ALA A 117 -23.24 -39.05 14.98
CA ALA A 117 -22.60 -40.07 15.81
C ALA A 117 -21.85 -39.45 16.99
N SER A 118 -21.22 -38.29 16.82
CA SER A 118 -20.50 -37.61 17.89
C SER A 118 -21.42 -37.07 18.99
N LEU A 119 -22.59 -36.54 18.65
CA LEU A 119 -23.59 -36.12 19.64
C LEU A 119 -24.19 -37.32 20.38
N ILE A 120 -24.46 -38.41 19.66
CA ILE A 120 -24.94 -39.66 20.28
C ILE A 120 -23.87 -40.22 21.22
N ALA A 121 -22.60 -40.25 20.80
CA ALA A 121 -21.48 -40.70 21.62
C ALA A 121 -21.32 -39.83 22.88
N ALA A 122 -21.41 -38.50 22.74
CA ALA A 122 -21.38 -37.56 23.86
C ALA A 122 -22.50 -37.82 24.87
N SER A 123 -23.66 -38.32 24.43
CA SER A 123 -24.77 -38.66 25.33
C SER A 123 -24.49 -39.82 26.30
N PHE A 124 -23.43 -40.60 26.05
CA PHE A 124 -23.01 -41.70 26.92
C PHE A 124 -21.81 -41.34 27.80
N THR A 125 -21.20 -40.17 27.62
CA THR A 125 -20.05 -39.75 28.42
C THR A 125 -20.51 -39.01 29.67
N ALA A 126 -19.94 -39.38 30.82
CA ALA A 126 -20.17 -38.74 32.11
C ALA A 126 -18.91 -38.03 32.65
N THR A 127 -17.94 -37.72 31.78
CA THR A 127 -16.71 -37.01 32.14
C THR A 127 -16.42 -35.89 31.14
N VAL A 128 -15.82 -34.79 31.61
CA VAL A 128 -15.45 -33.66 30.74
C VAL A 128 -14.46 -34.06 29.64
N PRO A 129 -13.40 -34.87 29.87
CA PRO A 129 -12.55 -35.36 28.78
C PRO A 129 -13.30 -36.19 27.73
N GLY A 130 -14.32 -36.95 28.16
CA GLY A 130 -15.20 -37.70 27.25
C GLY A 130 -16.03 -36.76 26.36
N LEU A 131 -16.58 -35.70 26.94
CA LEU A 131 -17.30 -34.64 26.21
C LEU A 131 -16.38 -33.86 25.28
N VAL A 132 -15.15 -33.53 25.70
CA VAL A 132 -14.14 -32.87 24.85
C VAL A 132 -13.80 -33.76 23.65
N SER A 133 -13.64 -35.07 23.86
CA SER A 133 -13.29 -36.01 22.79
C SER A 133 -14.43 -36.20 21.78
N THR A 134 -15.68 -36.20 22.24
CA THR A 134 -16.87 -36.47 21.40
C THR A 134 -17.48 -35.18 20.85
N GLN A 135 -18.05 -34.33 21.71
CA GLN A 135 -18.71 -33.08 21.33
C GLN A 135 -17.72 -31.98 20.91
N GLY A 136 -16.46 -32.07 21.35
CA GLY A 136 -15.37 -31.19 20.91
C GLY A 136 -14.69 -31.70 19.62
N VAL A 137 -13.79 -32.68 19.78
CA VAL A 137 -12.88 -33.15 18.73
C VAL A 137 -13.60 -33.86 17.60
N LEU A 138 -14.37 -34.91 17.92
CA LEU A 138 -15.05 -35.73 16.90
C LEU A 138 -16.09 -34.90 16.14
N TYR A 139 -16.88 -34.07 16.84
CA TYR A 139 -17.83 -33.15 16.20
C TYR A 139 -17.12 -32.15 15.29
N GLY A 140 -16.04 -31.50 15.77
CA GLY A 140 -15.28 -30.53 14.99
C GLY A 140 -14.67 -31.12 13.72
N LEU A 141 -14.09 -32.32 13.79
CA LEU A 141 -13.53 -33.03 12.64
C LEU A 141 -14.61 -33.44 11.63
N ALA A 142 -15.75 -33.93 12.13
CA ALA A 142 -16.89 -34.31 11.29
C ALA A 142 -17.50 -33.10 10.56
N PHE A 143 -17.65 -31.98 11.29
CA PHE A 143 -18.14 -30.73 10.73
C PHE A 143 -17.17 -30.14 9.71
N MET A 144 -15.86 -30.19 9.97
CA MET A 144 -14.81 -29.81 9.00
C MET A 144 -14.94 -30.59 7.69
N LEU A 145 -15.05 -31.92 7.77
CA LEU A 145 -15.16 -32.79 6.59
C LEU A 145 -16.42 -32.49 5.76
N LEU A 146 -17.50 -32.04 6.41
CA LEU A 146 -18.75 -31.68 5.77
C LEU A 146 -18.72 -30.27 5.15
N ASN A 147 -18.24 -29.28 5.90
CA ASN A 147 -18.45 -27.87 5.60
C ASN A 147 -17.56 -27.38 4.44
N TYR A 148 -16.29 -27.78 4.41
CA TYR A 148 -15.36 -27.36 3.35
C TYR A 148 -15.77 -27.77 1.93
N PRO A 149 -16.30 -28.99 1.67
CA PRO A 149 -16.93 -29.31 0.40
C PRO A 149 -18.09 -28.39 0.02
N VAL A 150 -18.95 -28.01 0.98
CA VAL A 150 -20.07 -27.08 0.74
C VAL A 150 -19.53 -25.68 0.39
N LEU A 151 -18.51 -25.20 1.10
CA LEU A 151 -17.83 -23.93 0.77
C LEU A 151 -17.22 -23.95 -0.62
N PHE A 152 -16.60 -25.06 -1.01
CA PHE A 152 -16.01 -25.24 -2.33
C PHE A 152 -17.08 -25.17 -3.43
N MET A 153 -18.18 -25.92 -3.27
CA MET A 153 -19.32 -25.90 -4.22
C MET A 153 -19.98 -24.52 -4.31
N LEU A 154 -20.02 -23.75 -3.21
CA LEU A 154 -20.57 -22.39 -3.22
C LEU A 154 -19.77 -21.46 -4.15
N ASN A 155 -18.44 -21.56 -4.12
CA ASN A 155 -17.56 -20.82 -5.02
C ASN A 155 -17.74 -21.22 -6.49
N GLU A 156 -18.17 -22.45 -6.77
CA GLU A 156 -18.48 -22.89 -8.13
C GLU A 156 -19.79 -22.27 -8.64
N TRP A 157 -20.82 -22.18 -7.79
CA TRP A 157 -22.14 -21.67 -8.15
C TRP A 157 -22.22 -20.14 -8.24
N PHE A 158 -21.46 -19.44 -7.40
CA PHE A 158 -21.53 -17.97 -7.28
C PHE A 158 -20.18 -17.30 -7.56
N ALA A 159 -20.16 -16.44 -8.59
CA ALA A 159 -19.00 -15.67 -9.01
C ALA A 159 -19.19 -14.18 -8.74
N ARG A 160 -20.25 -13.58 -9.28
CA ARG A 160 -20.59 -12.14 -9.12
C ARG A 160 -21.29 -11.84 -7.80
N ARG A 161 -22.04 -12.79 -7.23
CA ARG A 161 -22.79 -12.62 -5.97
C ARG A 161 -22.21 -13.46 -4.84
N ARG A 162 -20.89 -13.67 -4.86
CA ARG A 162 -20.20 -14.62 -3.99
C ARG A 162 -20.27 -14.19 -2.52
N GLY A 163 -19.93 -12.94 -2.22
CA GLY A 163 -20.00 -12.39 -0.86
C GLY A 163 -21.41 -12.44 -0.30
N PHE A 164 -22.42 -12.11 -1.11
CA PHE A 164 -23.83 -12.23 -0.73
C PHE A 164 -24.27 -13.67 -0.46
N ALA A 165 -23.88 -14.62 -1.32
CA ALA A 165 -24.18 -16.05 -1.12
C ALA A 165 -23.53 -16.61 0.14
N PHE A 166 -22.27 -16.24 0.43
CA PHE A 166 -21.62 -16.56 1.71
C PHE A 166 -22.39 -15.99 2.91
N GLY A 167 -22.88 -14.75 2.79
CA GLY A 167 -23.73 -14.11 3.78
C GLY A 167 -25.02 -14.89 4.06
N ILE A 168 -25.74 -15.31 3.01
CA ILE A 168 -26.97 -16.11 3.15
C ILE A 168 -26.67 -17.44 3.82
N MET A 169 -25.74 -18.23 3.28
CA MET A 169 -25.39 -19.54 3.85
C MET A 169 -25.13 -19.45 5.36
N SER A 170 -24.42 -18.41 5.77
CA SER A 170 -23.99 -18.21 7.16
C SER A 170 -25.05 -17.60 8.08
N ALA A 171 -26.01 -16.86 7.51
CA ALA A 171 -27.20 -16.45 8.23
C ALA A 171 -27.96 -17.66 8.82
N GLY A 172 -27.81 -18.86 8.22
CA GLY A 172 -28.32 -20.10 8.79
C GLY A 172 -27.81 -20.35 10.21
N ALA A 173 -26.50 -20.31 10.41
CA ALA A 173 -25.88 -20.46 11.72
C ALA A 173 -26.36 -19.39 12.71
N GLY A 174 -26.48 -18.13 12.27
CA GLY A 174 -27.00 -17.05 13.11
C GLY A 174 -28.47 -17.24 13.51
N CYS A 175 -29.35 -17.64 12.59
CA CYS A 175 -30.77 -17.93 12.87
C CYS A 175 -30.90 -19.05 13.91
N SER A 176 -30.05 -20.07 13.81
CA SER A 176 -29.98 -21.15 14.77
C SER A 176 -29.54 -20.66 16.16
N GLY A 177 -28.57 -19.75 16.22
CA GLY A 177 -28.09 -19.12 17.46
C GLY A 177 -29.09 -18.18 18.13
N VAL A 178 -30.21 -17.85 17.47
CA VAL A 178 -31.33 -17.10 18.09
C VAL A 178 -32.38 -18.06 18.65
N ALA A 179 -32.76 -19.10 17.89
CA ALA A 179 -33.89 -19.97 18.27
C ALA A 179 -33.48 -21.22 19.06
N LEU A 180 -32.37 -21.88 18.69
CA LEU A 180 -31.93 -23.13 19.31
C LEU A 180 -31.57 -22.98 20.80
N PRO A 181 -30.97 -21.88 21.29
CA PRO A 181 -30.67 -21.75 22.72
C PRO A 181 -31.89 -21.94 23.63
N PHE A 182 -33.04 -21.35 23.27
CA PHE A 182 -34.28 -21.47 24.05
C PHE A 182 -34.83 -22.90 24.04
N LEU A 183 -34.78 -23.56 22.87
CA LEU A 183 -35.20 -24.95 22.74
C LEU A 183 -34.28 -25.88 23.55
N MET A 184 -32.96 -25.66 23.48
CA MET A 184 -31.98 -26.44 24.22
C MET A 184 -32.13 -26.23 25.73
N ASP A 185 -32.30 -25.01 26.20
CA ASP A 185 -32.50 -24.71 27.63
C ASP A 185 -33.74 -25.41 28.19
N PHE A 186 -34.85 -25.39 27.45
CA PHE A 186 -36.06 -26.13 27.79
C PHE A 186 -35.84 -27.65 27.84
N LEU A 187 -35.15 -28.21 26.84
CA LEU A 187 -34.88 -29.65 26.76
C LEU A 187 -33.90 -30.10 27.86
N LEU A 188 -32.86 -29.31 28.14
CA LEU A 188 -31.87 -29.57 29.18
C LEU A 188 -32.50 -29.53 30.56
N SER A 189 -33.31 -28.50 30.84
CA SER A 189 -34.00 -28.35 32.12
C SER A 189 -34.99 -29.48 32.41
N ARG A 190 -35.65 -30.03 31.36
CA ARG A 190 -36.69 -31.05 31.53
C ARG A 190 -36.19 -32.49 31.40
N TYR A 191 -35.23 -32.76 30.53
CA TYR A 191 -34.81 -34.12 30.15
C TYR A 191 -33.31 -34.39 30.33
N GLY A 192 -32.53 -33.38 30.74
CA GLY A 192 -31.09 -33.48 30.96
C GLY A 192 -30.25 -33.55 29.68
N HIS A 193 -28.93 -33.54 29.85
CA HIS A 193 -27.97 -33.47 28.74
C HIS A 193 -28.00 -34.70 27.82
N GLN A 194 -28.11 -35.92 28.38
CA GLN A 194 -28.06 -37.16 27.60
C GLN A 194 -29.22 -37.26 26.59
N THR A 195 -30.44 -37.00 27.04
CA THR A 195 -31.65 -37.05 26.19
C THR A 195 -31.62 -35.91 25.18
N THR A 196 -31.17 -34.72 25.59
CA THR A 196 -31.09 -33.55 24.70
C THR A 196 -30.09 -33.79 23.57
N LEU A 197 -28.90 -34.31 23.85
CA LEU A 197 -27.89 -34.63 22.82
C LEU A 197 -28.39 -35.66 21.80
N ARG A 198 -29.13 -36.68 22.25
CA ARG A 198 -29.75 -37.67 21.35
C ARG A 198 -30.84 -37.04 20.48
N ALA A 199 -31.72 -36.24 21.09
CA ALA A 199 -32.77 -35.53 20.37
C ALA A 199 -32.19 -34.60 19.30
N MET A 200 -31.10 -33.90 19.63
CA MET A 200 -30.35 -33.08 18.67
C MET A 200 -29.74 -33.90 17.54
N GLY A 201 -29.08 -35.02 17.84
CA GLY A 201 -28.53 -35.92 16.81
C GLY A 201 -29.61 -36.43 15.85
N VAL A 202 -30.77 -36.82 16.38
CA VAL A 202 -31.92 -37.24 15.55
C VAL A 202 -32.46 -36.09 14.71
N ALA A 203 -32.59 -34.88 15.28
CA ALA A 203 -33.03 -33.70 14.54
C ALA A 203 -32.06 -33.35 13.38
N GLN A 204 -30.75 -33.39 13.65
CA GLN A 204 -29.73 -33.19 12.62
C GLN A 204 -29.80 -34.25 11.52
N PHE A 205 -30.11 -35.49 11.87
CA PHE A 205 -30.31 -36.56 10.89
C PHE A 205 -31.54 -36.27 10.01
N VAL A 206 -32.70 -36.02 10.62
CA VAL A 206 -33.97 -35.85 9.90
C VAL A 206 -33.97 -34.60 9.01
N VAL A 207 -33.38 -33.49 9.46
CA VAL A 207 -33.43 -32.22 8.74
C VAL A 207 -32.41 -32.14 7.60
N VAL A 208 -31.22 -32.74 7.75
CA VAL A 208 -30.17 -32.68 6.71
C VAL A 208 -30.40 -33.72 5.61
N LEU A 209 -30.98 -34.89 5.92
CA LEU A 209 -31.26 -35.95 4.95
C LEU A 209 -31.96 -35.48 3.66
N PRO A 210 -33.07 -34.71 3.70
CA PRO A 210 -33.74 -34.22 2.48
C PRO A 210 -32.94 -33.16 1.72
N VAL A 211 -31.92 -32.56 2.34
CA VAL A 211 -31.10 -31.50 1.76
C VAL A 211 -29.88 -32.04 1.01
N ILE A 212 -29.37 -33.21 1.37
CA ILE A 212 -28.21 -33.86 0.72
C ILE A 212 -28.33 -33.91 -0.83
N PRO A 213 -29.50 -34.18 -1.45
CA PRO A 213 -29.63 -34.15 -2.91
C PRO A 213 -29.42 -32.77 -3.55
N LEU A 214 -29.63 -31.68 -2.80
CA LEU A 214 -29.46 -30.30 -3.25
C LEU A 214 -27.99 -29.86 -3.28
N LEU A 215 -27.13 -30.53 -2.50
CA LEU A 215 -25.70 -30.24 -2.39
C LEU A 215 -24.93 -30.92 -3.54
N ARG A 216 -24.99 -30.32 -4.74
CA ARG A 216 -24.27 -30.77 -5.93
C ARG A 216 -23.38 -29.65 -6.47
N GLY A 217 -22.15 -29.99 -6.87
CA GLY A 217 -21.24 -29.07 -7.55
C GLY A 217 -21.76 -28.66 -8.94
N ARG A 218 -21.33 -27.51 -9.42
CA ARG A 218 -21.72 -26.97 -10.74
C ARG A 218 -20.85 -27.55 -11.86
N GLN A 219 -19.57 -27.78 -11.57
CA GLN A 219 -18.59 -28.22 -12.56
C GLN A 219 -18.54 -29.75 -12.68
N PRO A 220 -18.37 -30.31 -13.90
CA PRO A 220 -18.03 -31.71 -14.07
C PRO A 220 -16.66 -31.97 -13.47
N VAL A 221 -16.48 -33.15 -12.88
CA VAL A 221 -15.23 -33.56 -12.24
C VAL A 221 -14.09 -33.48 -13.26
N SER A 222 -13.20 -32.50 -13.11
CA SER A 222 -12.05 -32.36 -13.98
C SER A 222 -11.00 -33.41 -13.61
N LYS A 223 -10.65 -34.30 -14.55
CA LYS A 223 -9.54 -35.25 -14.37
C LYS A 223 -8.18 -34.55 -14.18
N GLN A 224 -8.05 -33.29 -14.65
CA GLN A 224 -6.85 -32.48 -14.51
C GLN A 224 -6.78 -31.73 -13.16
N ALA A 225 -7.92 -31.45 -12.51
CA ALA A 225 -7.93 -30.78 -11.21
C ALA A 225 -7.20 -31.59 -10.12
N ALA A 226 -7.25 -32.93 -10.18
CA ALA A 226 -6.52 -33.80 -9.27
C ALA A 226 -4.98 -33.74 -9.42
N LEU A 227 -4.48 -33.26 -10.57
CA LEU A 227 -3.06 -33.12 -10.90
C LEU A 227 -2.51 -31.70 -10.69
N ARG A 228 -3.38 -30.70 -10.44
CA ARG A 228 -2.97 -29.31 -10.23
C ARG A 228 -2.17 -29.20 -8.93
N ARG A 229 -0.91 -28.76 -9.03
CA ARG A 229 -0.10 -28.41 -7.85
C ARG A 229 -0.74 -27.19 -7.18
N ILE A 230 -0.86 -27.25 -5.85
CA ILE A 230 -1.32 -26.11 -5.06
C ILE A 230 -0.21 -25.08 -5.10
N ASP A 231 -0.55 -23.89 -5.59
CA ASP A 231 0.40 -22.79 -5.63
C ASP A 231 0.51 -22.15 -4.24
N PHE A 232 1.69 -22.27 -3.64
CA PHE A 232 2.03 -21.65 -2.36
C PHE A 232 2.74 -20.30 -2.55
N GLY A 233 2.81 -19.78 -3.78
CA GLY A 233 3.38 -18.48 -4.11
C GLY A 233 2.80 -17.32 -3.31
N PHE A 234 1.55 -17.45 -2.84
CA PHE A 234 0.91 -16.46 -1.98
C PHE A 234 1.64 -16.22 -0.65
N PHE A 235 2.42 -17.18 -0.13
CA PHE A 235 3.26 -16.99 1.06
C PHE A 235 4.40 -15.98 0.85
N ARG A 236 4.74 -15.66 -0.42
CA ARG A 236 5.72 -14.62 -0.74
C ARG A 236 5.12 -13.21 -0.75
N ASN A 237 3.80 -13.10 -0.74
CA ASN A 237 3.11 -11.81 -0.73
C ASN A 237 3.05 -11.26 0.70
N PRO A 238 3.73 -10.13 1.02
CA PRO A 238 3.74 -9.58 2.37
C PRO A 238 2.33 -9.16 2.86
N LEU A 239 1.42 -8.81 1.94
CA LEU A 239 0.03 -8.48 2.29
C LEU A 239 -0.69 -9.65 2.94
N LEU A 240 -0.33 -10.89 2.61
CA LEU A 240 -0.88 -12.09 3.28
C LEU A 240 -0.68 -12.01 4.78
N TYR A 241 0.52 -11.65 5.24
CA TYR A 241 0.84 -11.60 6.67
C TYR A 241 0.12 -10.45 7.36
N CYS A 242 -0.08 -9.31 6.69
CA CYS A 242 -0.91 -8.22 7.21
C CYS A 242 -2.36 -8.65 7.41
N PHE A 243 -2.98 -9.28 6.39
CA PHE A 243 -4.34 -9.80 6.50
C PHE A 243 -4.43 -10.93 7.53
N ALA A 244 -3.44 -11.81 7.60
CA ALA A 244 -3.41 -12.92 8.55
C ALA A 244 -3.24 -12.44 10.00
N LEU A 245 -2.37 -11.44 10.23
CA LEU A 245 -2.21 -10.80 11.54
C LEU A 245 -3.49 -10.05 11.94
N ALA A 246 -4.07 -9.26 11.03
CA ALA A 246 -5.35 -8.58 11.29
C ALA A 246 -6.46 -9.58 11.63
N ASN A 247 -6.53 -10.68 10.90
CA ASN A 247 -7.49 -11.75 11.13
C ASN A 247 -7.25 -12.51 12.45
N LEU A 248 -5.99 -12.71 12.84
CA LEU A 248 -5.65 -13.28 14.15
C LEU A 248 -6.04 -12.33 15.29
N LEU A 249 -5.73 -11.04 15.17
CA LEU A 249 -6.08 -10.02 16.17
C LEU A 249 -7.59 -9.83 16.29
N GLU A 250 -8.31 -9.82 15.16
CA GLU A 250 -9.78 -9.82 15.14
C GLU A 250 -10.34 -11.04 15.87
N ALA A 251 -9.82 -12.24 15.55
CA ALA A 251 -10.29 -13.47 16.15
C ALA A 251 -10.08 -13.52 17.68
N LEU A 252 -9.00 -12.92 18.19
CA LEU A 252 -8.76 -12.82 19.63
C LEU A 252 -9.86 -12.03 20.36
N GLY A 253 -10.38 -10.96 19.73
CA GLY A 253 -11.45 -10.13 20.29
C GLY A 253 -12.87 -10.60 19.96
N TYR A 254 -13.06 -11.26 18.80
CA TYR A 254 -14.37 -11.61 18.23
C TYR A 254 -15.28 -12.39 19.19
N TYR A 255 -14.72 -13.34 19.93
CA TYR A 255 -15.49 -14.25 20.78
C TYR A 255 -15.76 -13.70 22.19
N ILE A 256 -15.11 -12.61 22.60
CA ILE A 256 -15.22 -12.05 23.95
C ILE A 256 -16.66 -11.63 24.29
N PRO A 257 -17.40 -10.88 23.45
CA PRO A 257 -18.79 -10.53 23.76
C PRO A 257 -19.68 -11.76 23.92
N SER A 258 -19.54 -12.75 23.04
CA SER A 258 -20.34 -13.97 23.13
C SER A 258 -20.09 -14.77 24.41
N LEU A 259 -18.87 -14.68 24.97
CA LEU A 259 -18.48 -15.35 26.21
C LEU A 259 -18.87 -14.57 27.48
N TYR A 260 -18.65 -13.25 27.49
CA TYR A 260 -18.67 -12.46 28.73
C TYR A 260 -19.81 -11.46 28.84
N LEU A 261 -20.53 -11.14 27.76
CA LEU A 261 -21.62 -10.17 27.79
C LEU A 261 -22.76 -10.56 28.76
N PRO A 262 -23.22 -11.83 28.83
CA PRO A 262 -24.20 -12.23 29.84
C PRO A 262 -23.68 -12.15 31.27
N THR A 263 -22.42 -12.53 31.48
CA THR A 263 -21.74 -12.47 32.79
C THR A 263 -21.59 -11.01 33.26
N TYR A 264 -21.20 -10.10 32.36
CA TYR A 264 -21.10 -8.67 32.64
C TYR A 264 -22.46 -8.05 32.97
N ALA A 265 -23.52 -8.42 32.23
CA ALA A 265 -24.88 -7.98 32.53
C ALA A 265 -25.32 -8.41 33.94
N THR A 266 -24.99 -9.65 34.33
CA THR A 266 -25.27 -10.16 35.68
C THR A 266 -24.48 -9.41 36.75
N ALA A 267 -23.22 -9.04 36.47
CA ALA A 267 -22.40 -8.24 37.39
C ALA A 267 -22.95 -6.82 37.62
N LEU A 268 -23.67 -6.25 36.64
CA LEU A 268 -24.41 -4.99 36.77
C LEU A 268 -25.76 -5.15 37.51
N GLY A 269 -26.10 -6.35 37.98
CA GLY A 269 -27.37 -6.64 38.64
C GLY A 269 -28.55 -6.84 37.68
N LEU A 270 -28.31 -7.01 36.36
CA LEU A 270 -29.35 -7.34 35.40
C LEU A 270 -29.72 -8.82 35.48
N SER A 271 -30.97 -9.16 35.15
CA SER A 271 -31.43 -10.55 35.15
C SER A 271 -30.71 -11.40 34.08
N GLY A 272 -30.58 -12.71 34.32
CA GLY A 272 -30.02 -13.64 33.33
C GLY A 272 -30.75 -13.60 31.98
N THR A 273 -32.07 -13.36 32.00
CA THR A 273 -32.89 -13.16 30.79
C THR A 273 -32.46 -11.94 29.99
N MET A 274 -32.06 -10.84 30.64
CA MET A 274 -31.52 -9.65 29.97
C MET A 274 -30.14 -9.93 29.37
N GLY A 275 -29.28 -10.69 30.06
CA GLY A 275 -27.99 -11.14 29.51
C GLY A 275 -28.15 -12.01 28.25
N ALA A 276 -29.12 -12.93 28.26
CA ALA A 276 -29.47 -13.74 27.09
C ALA A 276 -30.05 -12.89 25.95
N LEU A 277 -30.87 -11.89 26.26
CA LEU A 277 -31.42 -10.95 25.27
C LEU A 277 -30.32 -10.16 24.56
N LEU A 278 -29.29 -9.71 25.28
CA LEU A 278 -28.13 -9.02 24.71
C LEU A 278 -27.36 -9.91 23.74
N LEU A 279 -27.12 -11.17 24.11
CA LEU A 279 -26.48 -12.16 23.23
C LEU A 279 -27.32 -12.44 21.97
N ALA A 280 -28.63 -12.57 22.12
CA ALA A 280 -29.55 -12.76 21.00
C ALA A 280 -29.55 -11.55 20.06
N ALA A 281 -29.55 -10.32 20.60
CA ALA A 281 -29.46 -9.09 19.83
C ALA A 281 -28.13 -9.00 19.06
N ASN A 282 -27.01 -9.37 19.70
CA ASN A 282 -25.71 -9.45 19.04
C ASN A 282 -25.72 -10.46 17.87
N ASN A 283 -26.25 -11.66 18.08
CA ASN A 283 -26.34 -12.68 17.03
C ASN A 283 -27.22 -12.24 15.86
N LEU A 284 -28.34 -11.57 16.14
CA LEU A 284 -29.21 -11.00 15.10
C LEU A 284 -28.50 -9.91 14.30
N ALA A 285 -27.77 -9.03 14.98
CA ALA A 285 -26.95 -8.00 14.35
C ALA A 285 -25.83 -8.61 13.49
N VAL A 286 -25.20 -9.70 13.94
CA VAL A 286 -24.22 -10.47 13.15
C VAL A 286 -24.84 -11.00 11.86
N ILE A 287 -26.07 -11.50 11.86
CA ILE A 287 -26.77 -11.95 10.65
C ILE A 287 -26.92 -10.80 9.65
N VAL A 288 -27.40 -9.65 10.12
CA VAL A 288 -27.59 -8.46 9.28
C VAL A 288 -26.24 -7.97 8.74
N GLY A 289 -25.20 -7.95 9.58
CA GLY A 289 -23.84 -7.57 9.20
C GLY A 289 -23.26 -8.50 8.13
N GLN A 290 -23.46 -9.82 8.25
CA GLN A 290 -23.03 -10.81 7.26
C GLN A 290 -23.66 -10.58 5.89
N LEU A 291 -24.97 -10.31 5.85
CA LEU A 291 -25.69 -10.05 4.60
C LEU A 291 -25.28 -8.71 3.99
N ALA A 292 -25.21 -7.66 4.80
CA ALA A 292 -24.88 -6.29 4.36
C ALA A 292 -23.44 -6.20 3.84
N LEU A 293 -22.45 -6.61 4.64
CA LEU A 293 -21.05 -6.57 4.25
C LEU A 293 -20.74 -7.57 3.12
N GLY A 294 -21.41 -8.73 3.10
CA GLY A 294 -21.34 -9.66 1.96
C GLY A 294 -21.80 -9.00 0.66
N TYR A 295 -22.96 -8.35 0.68
CA TYR A 295 -23.51 -7.62 -0.48
C TYR A 295 -22.65 -6.42 -0.93
N VAL A 296 -22.09 -5.67 0.02
CA VAL A 296 -21.22 -4.52 -0.27
C VAL A 296 -19.86 -4.99 -0.79
N SER A 297 -19.32 -6.09 -0.27
CA SER A 297 -18.03 -6.66 -0.71
C SER A 297 -18.03 -7.08 -2.19
N ASP A 298 -19.19 -7.44 -2.73
CA ASP A 298 -19.36 -7.77 -4.14
C ASP A 298 -19.36 -6.52 -5.06
N ARG A 299 -19.47 -5.29 -4.51
CA ARG A 299 -19.57 -4.03 -5.27
C ARG A 299 -18.39 -3.08 -5.09
N VAL A 300 -17.59 -3.29 -4.06
CA VAL A 300 -16.44 -2.43 -3.75
C VAL A 300 -15.17 -3.10 -4.25
N ASN A 301 -14.35 -2.34 -4.99
CA ASN A 301 -13.09 -2.83 -5.53
C ASN A 301 -12.00 -2.93 -4.45
N ASN A 302 -12.08 -2.13 -3.39
CA ASN A 302 -11.12 -2.12 -2.28
C ASN A 302 -11.69 -2.77 -1.01
N VAL A 303 -11.32 -4.03 -0.75
CA VAL A 303 -11.73 -4.77 0.44
C VAL A 303 -11.11 -4.24 1.74
N LEU A 304 -9.95 -3.57 1.66
CA LEU A 304 -9.27 -3.04 2.84
C LEU A 304 -10.10 -1.96 3.54
N ILE A 305 -10.83 -1.15 2.78
CA ILE A 305 -11.74 -0.14 3.35
C ILE A 305 -12.85 -0.80 4.16
N LEU A 306 -13.39 -1.92 3.68
CA LEU A 306 -14.43 -2.68 4.40
C LEU A 306 -13.87 -3.37 5.65
N VAL A 307 -12.66 -3.92 5.56
CA VAL A 307 -11.92 -4.48 6.71
C VAL A 307 -11.65 -3.40 7.76
N PHE A 308 -11.16 -2.24 7.34
CA PHE A 308 -10.89 -1.12 8.24
C PHE A 308 -12.18 -0.59 8.88
N ALA A 309 -13.23 -0.32 8.09
CA ALA A 309 -14.48 0.22 8.60
C ALA A 309 -15.16 -0.74 9.60
N SER A 310 -15.19 -2.05 9.31
CA SER A 310 -15.74 -3.06 10.23
C SER A 310 -14.90 -3.17 11.51
N SER A 311 -13.58 -3.23 11.40
CA SER A 311 -12.68 -3.34 12.57
C SER A 311 -12.71 -2.08 13.43
N PHE A 312 -12.72 -0.89 12.80
CA PHE A 312 -12.81 0.39 13.48
C PHE A 312 -14.14 0.55 14.21
N ALA A 313 -15.26 0.21 13.56
CA ALA A 313 -16.58 0.25 14.20
C ALA A 313 -16.66 -0.71 15.40
N ALA A 314 -16.11 -1.93 15.28
CA ALA A 314 -16.05 -2.89 16.38
C ALA A 314 -15.16 -2.40 17.54
N GLY A 315 -14.02 -1.79 17.23
CA GLY A 315 -13.11 -1.19 18.21
C GLY A 315 -13.76 -0.03 18.96
N VAL A 316 -14.35 0.93 18.23
CA VAL A 316 -15.07 2.07 18.83
C VAL A 316 -16.24 1.58 19.69
N ALA A 317 -17.03 0.60 19.22
CA ALA A 317 -18.10 0.03 20.03
C ALA A 317 -17.57 -0.58 21.34
N SER A 318 -16.44 -1.29 21.28
CA SER A 318 -15.84 -1.92 22.45
C SER A 318 -15.32 -0.89 23.47
N PHE A 319 -14.54 0.10 23.03
CA PHE A 319 -13.94 1.09 23.92
C PHE A 319 -14.92 2.18 24.39
N ALA A 320 -15.76 2.70 23.49
CA ALA A 320 -16.62 3.84 23.78
C ALA A 320 -18.00 3.45 24.30
N ILE A 321 -18.52 2.29 23.92
CA ILE A 321 -19.85 1.85 24.36
C ILE A 321 -19.73 0.83 25.50
N TRP A 322 -19.11 -0.33 25.27
CA TRP A 322 -19.02 -1.35 26.33
C TRP A 322 -18.14 -0.88 27.50
N GLY A 323 -16.99 -0.25 27.22
CA GLY A 323 -16.10 0.29 28.26
C GLY A 323 -16.76 1.23 29.28
N TYR A 324 -17.83 1.94 28.89
CA TYR A 324 -18.60 2.84 29.76
C TYR A 324 -20.03 2.34 30.06
N ALA A 325 -20.37 1.11 29.64
CA ALA A 325 -21.71 0.58 29.78
C ALA A 325 -22.00 0.18 31.24
N SER A 326 -22.93 0.91 31.86
CA SER A 326 -23.39 0.69 33.25
C SER A 326 -24.88 0.34 33.35
N SER A 327 -25.57 0.17 32.22
CA SER A 327 -26.99 -0.19 32.18
C SER A 327 -27.35 -0.99 30.92
N LEU A 328 -28.59 -1.49 30.84
CA LEU A 328 -29.06 -2.32 29.74
C LEU A 328 -29.01 -1.61 28.38
N ALA A 329 -29.36 -0.31 28.33
CA ALA A 329 -29.44 0.42 27.05
C ALA A 329 -28.07 0.54 26.34
N PRO A 330 -26.98 1.01 26.99
CA PRO A 330 -25.64 0.99 26.41
C PRO A 330 -25.17 -0.41 25.98
N LEU A 331 -25.45 -1.45 26.79
CA LEU A 331 -25.11 -2.82 26.42
C LEU A 331 -25.87 -3.31 25.19
N MET A 332 -27.15 -2.92 25.06
CA MET A 332 -27.95 -3.25 23.88
C MET A 332 -27.42 -2.54 22.64
N THR A 333 -27.08 -1.25 22.76
CA THR A 333 -26.45 -0.49 21.67
C THR A 333 -25.12 -1.13 21.27
N PHE A 334 -24.28 -1.51 22.23
CA PHE A 334 -23.04 -2.23 21.97
C PHE A 334 -23.29 -3.53 21.20
N SER A 335 -24.22 -4.36 21.68
CA SER A 335 -24.57 -5.65 21.06
C SER A 335 -24.95 -5.49 19.58
N LEU A 336 -25.76 -4.48 19.27
CA LEU A 336 -26.20 -4.21 17.90
C LEU A 336 -25.07 -3.69 17.01
N VAL A 337 -24.30 -2.70 17.49
CA VAL A 337 -23.22 -2.09 16.70
C VAL A 337 -22.07 -3.07 16.50
N TYR A 338 -21.66 -3.76 17.55
CA TYR A 338 -20.59 -4.75 17.49
C TYR A 338 -20.96 -5.93 16.60
N GLY A 339 -22.18 -6.47 16.75
CA GLY A 339 -22.65 -7.57 15.92
C GLY A 339 -22.69 -7.20 14.43
N LEU A 340 -23.21 -6.02 14.09
CA LEU A 340 -23.22 -5.52 12.70
C LEU A 340 -21.81 -5.37 12.13
N ALA A 341 -20.88 -4.82 12.92
CA ALA A 341 -19.52 -4.56 12.50
C ALA A 341 -18.71 -5.86 12.29
N THR A 342 -18.76 -6.78 13.24
CA THR A 342 -17.94 -8.00 13.22
C THR A 342 -18.49 -9.12 12.36
N GLY A 343 -19.82 -9.15 12.13
CA GLY A 343 -20.44 -10.25 11.40
C GLY A 343 -19.89 -10.47 10.00
N GLY A 344 -19.51 -9.40 9.29
CA GLY A 344 -19.06 -9.50 7.91
C GLY A 344 -17.58 -9.82 7.69
N PHE A 345 -16.73 -9.73 8.72
CA PHE A 345 -15.28 -9.80 8.53
C PHE A 345 -14.79 -11.14 7.90
N PRO A 346 -15.22 -12.32 8.37
CA PRO A 346 -14.86 -13.59 7.71
C PRO A 346 -15.40 -13.73 6.28
N ARG A 347 -16.41 -12.93 5.90
CA ARG A 347 -17.01 -12.92 4.56
C ARG A 347 -16.16 -12.17 3.55
N LEU A 348 -15.17 -11.41 4.01
CA LEU A 348 -14.21 -10.72 3.17
C LEU A 348 -13.03 -11.62 2.76
N TRP A 349 -12.85 -12.79 3.40
CA TRP A 349 -11.74 -13.71 3.08
C TRP A 349 -11.72 -14.21 1.64
N PRO A 350 -12.83 -14.64 1.01
CA PRO A 350 -12.81 -15.08 -0.40
C PRO A 350 -12.36 -13.98 -1.36
N LYS A 351 -12.78 -12.73 -1.10
CA LYS A 351 -12.40 -11.57 -1.90
C LYS A 351 -10.95 -11.16 -1.64
N SER A 352 -10.49 -11.23 -0.39
CA SER A 352 -9.08 -11.05 -0.01
C SER A 352 -8.20 -12.10 -0.69
N GLY A 353 -8.64 -13.36 -0.72
CA GLY A 353 -7.98 -14.45 -1.43
C GLY A 353 -7.79 -14.18 -2.91
N SER A 354 -8.82 -13.64 -3.59
CA SER A 354 -8.72 -13.28 -5.01
C SER A 354 -7.78 -12.10 -5.32
N ILE A 355 -7.39 -11.32 -4.30
CA ILE A 355 -6.40 -10.25 -4.44
C ILE A 355 -4.98 -10.79 -4.21
N LEU A 356 -4.84 -11.78 -3.32
CA LEU A 356 -3.56 -12.28 -2.84
C LEU A 356 -3.01 -13.46 -3.65
N ALA A 357 -3.86 -14.21 -4.35
CA ALA A 357 -3.49 -15.40 -5.11
C ALA A 357 -4.42 -15.66 -6.29
N ASP A 358 -3.89 -16.30 -7.34
CA ASP A 358 -4.68 -16.78 -8.49
C ASP A 358 -5.66 -17.90 -8.10
N ASP A 359 -5.32 -18.68 -7.07
CA ASP A 359 -6.24 -19.60 -6.40
C ASP A 359 -6.61 -19.06 -5.01
N PRO A 360 -7.85 -18.57 -4.80
CA PRO A 360 -8.29 -18.01 -3.52
C PRO A 360 -8.50 -19.08 -2.43
N GLY A 361 -8.56 -20.37 -2.78
CA GLY A 361 -8.84 -21.47 -1.85
C GLY A 361 -7.78 -21.60 -0.74
N PRO A 362 -6.49 -21.76 -1.06
CA PRO A 362 -5.42 -21.84 -0.06
C PRO A 362 -5.36 -20.61 0.87
N VAL A 363 -5.62 -19.41 0.36
CA VAL A 363 -5.66 -18.18 1.17
C VAL A 363 -6.82 -18.21 2.15
N TYR A 364 -8.01 -18.63 1.73
CA TYR A 364 -9.14 -18.84 2.64
C TYR A 364 -8.78 -19.84 3.75
N GLY A 365 -8.13 -20.95 3.39
CA GLY A 365 -7.66 -21.95 4.36
C GLY A 365 -6.72 -21.34 5.40
N PHE A 366 -5.79 -20.50 4.96
CA PHE A 366 -4.85 -19.81 5.85
C PHE A 366 -5.54 -18.77 6.77
N MET A 367 -6.51 -18.01 6.26
CA MET A 367 -7.32 -17.09 7.09
C MET A 367 -8.17 -17.85 8.09
N ALA A 368 -8.79 -18.97 7.68
CA ALA A 368 -9.52 -19.84 8.60
C ALA A 368 -8.60 -20.35 9.71
N PHE A 369 -7.38 -20.80 9.38
CA PHE A 369 -6.39 -21.23 10.37
C PHE A 369 -6.08 -20.14 11.40
N GLY A 370 -5.81 -18.91 10.95
CA GLY A 370 -5.58 -17.77 11.85
C GLY A 370 -6.75 -17.51 12.80
N LYS A 371 -8.00 -17.60 12.30
CA LYS A 371 -9.19 -17.43 13.16
C LYS A 371 -9.35 -18.56 14.18
N GLY A 372 -9.04 -19.78 13.78
CA GLY A 372 -9.07 -20.94 14.67
C GLY A 372 -8.03 -20.86 15.78
N VAL A 373 -6.81 -20.42 15.47
CA VAL A 373 -5.74 -20.16 16.46
C VAL A 373 -6.18 -19.06 17.43
N GLY A 374 -6.71 -17.93 16.91
CA GLY A 374 -7.24 -16.85 17.74
C GLY A 374 -8.31 -17.33 18.72
N ASN A 375 -9.28 -18.11 18.24
CA ASN A 375 -10.36 -18.67 19.08
C ASN A 375 -9.85 -19.58 20.22
N ILE A 376 -8.83 -20.43 19.97
CA ILE A 376 -8.24 -21.24 21.05
C ILE A 376 -7.58 -20.35 22.09
N LEU A 377 -6.86 -19.31 21.64
CA LEU A 377 -6.10 -18.42 22.52
C LEU A 377 -6.99 -17.45 23.31
N THR A 378 -8.18 -17.08 22.80
CA THR A 378 -9.10 -16.16 23.48
C THR A 378 -9.45 -16.61 24.90
N GLY A 379 -9.74 -17.90 25.12
CA GLY A 379 -10.09 -18.42 26.44
C GLY A 379 -8.96 -18.26 27.47
N PRO A 380 -7.80 -18.88 27.27
CA PRO A 380 -6.65 -18.79 28.16
C PRO A 380 -6.10 -17.37 28.36
N ILE A 381 -6.24 -16.47 27.37
CA ILE A 381 -5.81 -15.06 27.51
C ILE A 381 -6.83 -14.25 28.33
N SER A 382 -8.13 -14.47 28.11
CA SER A 382 -9.17 -13.68 28.80
C SER A 382 -9.36 -14.07 30.26
N ALA A 383 -9.17 -15.35 30.63
CA ALA A 383 -9.40 -15.82 32.00
C ALA A 383 -8.49 -15.16 33.06
N PRO A 384 -7.14 -15.04 32.88
CA PRO A 384 -6.28 -14.34 33.82
C PRO A 384 -6.54 -12.83 33.92
N LEU A 385 -6.93 -12.19 32.80
CA LEU A 385 -7.25 -10.77 32.77
C LEU A 385 -8.47 -10.44 33.66
N MET A 386 -9.43 -11.36 33.75
CA MET A 386 -10.59 -11.24 34.64
C MET A 386 -10.26 -11.52 36.12
N ALA A 387 -9.21 -12.29 36.40
CA ALA A 387 -8.79 -12.61 37.76
C ALA A 387 -7.96 -11.49 38.43
N GLY A 388 -7.46 -10.52 37.63
CA GLY A 388 -6.44 -9.56 38.06
C GLY A 388 -6.87 -8.14 38.40
N ALA A 389 -8.16 -7.77 38.43
CA ALA A 389 -8.55 -6.35 38.60
C ALA A 389 -9.70 -6.07 39.60
N VAL A 390 -9.27 -5.61 40.79
CA VAL A 390 -9.74 -4.46 41.62
C VAL A 390 -10.91 -4.65 42.62
N GLU A 391 -10.59 -4.30 43.87
CA GLU A 391 -11.46 -4.14 45.05
C GLU A 391 -12.65 -3.19 44.83
N PRO A 392 -13.81 -3.43 45.48
CA PRO A 392 -14.97 -2.58 45.35
C PRO A 392 -14.85 -1.29 46.19
N GLY A 393 -14.70 -0.15 45.51
CA GLY A 393 -15.08 1.15 46.06
C GLY A 393 -14.14 2.30 45.69
N VAL A 394 -14.64 3.25 44.90
CA VAL A 394 -14.72 4.69 45.26
C VAL A 394 -15.79 5.32 44.36
N SER A 395 -16.86 5.79 44.99
CA SER A 395 -17.87 6.68 44.43
C SER A 395 -17.25 7.98 43.90
N ALA A 396 -17.65 8.42 42.71
CA ALA A 396 -17.26 9.71 42.14
C ALA A 396 -17.55 10.89 43.10
N PRO A 397 -16.62 11.84 43.31
CA PRO A 397 -16.94 13.07 44.03
C PRO A 397 -17.48 14.17 43.08
N PRO A 398 -18.26 15.15 43.59
CA PRO A 398 -18.99 16.11 42.78
C PRO A 398 -18.13 17.31 42.33
N ARG A 399 -18.61 18.00 41.29
CA ARG A 399 -18.08 19.25 40.72
C ARG A 399 -17.80 20.32 41.79
N GLY A 400 -16.61 20.93 41.73
CA GLY A 400 -16.27 22.17 42.42
C GLY A 400 -15.05 22.85 41.76
N ASN A 401 -15.19 24.11 41.41
CA ASN A 401 -14.13 25.01 40.91
C ASN A 401 -13.00 25.13 41.95
N HIS A 402 -11.73 25.06 41.53
CA HIS A 402 -10.64 25.91 42.05
C HIS A 402 -9.38 25.82 41.17
N MET A 403 -8.65 26.93 41.13
CA MET A 403 -7.43 27.20 40.35
C MET A 403 -6.20 26.41 40.83
N MET A 404 -5.25 26.30 39.89
CA MET A 404 -3.80 25.99 39.98
C MET A 404 -3.18 25.69 41.34
N GLU A 405 -2.44 24.57 41.42
CA GLU A 405 -1.03 24.58 41.83
C GLU A 405 -0.34 23.25 41.45
N ALA A 406 0.94 23.35 41.07
CA ALA A 406 1.81 22.24 40.74
C ALA A 406 2.54 21.74 42.00
N THR A 407 2.70 20.42 42.20
CA THR A 407 3.89 19.83 42.82
C THR A 407 3.96 18.30 42.71
N SER A 408 5.16 17.84 42.31
CA SER A 408 5.92 16.65 42.76
C SER A 408 5.37 15.22 42.63
N THR A 409 5.97 14.50 41.68
CA THR A 409 6.67 13.18 41.79
C THR A 409 6.10 12.01 42.63
N ASP A 410 6.14 10.87 41.94
CA ASP A 410 6.39 9.49 42.40
C ASP A 410 5.22 8.68 43.00
N GLN A 411 4.72 7.71 42.22
CA GLN A 411 4.87 6.25 42.48
C GLN A 411 3.87 5.42 41.66
N PHE A 412 4.34 4.68 40.65
CA PHE A 412 3.74 3.40 40.23
C PHE A 412 4.85 2.44 39.74
N PRO A 413 4.78 1.14 40.07
CA PRO A 413 5.87 0.19 39.86
C PRO A 413 5.93 -0.32 38.41
N LEU A 414 7.13 -0.25 37.83
CA LEU A 414 7.46 -0.78 36.50
C LEU A 414 7.66 -2.31 36.55
N TRP A 415 7.10 -2.96 35.54
CA TRP A 415 7.31 -4.36 35.17
C TRP A 415 8.74 -4.58 34.66
N ASP A 416 9.46 -5.56 35.23
CA ASP A 416 10.84 -5.90 34.88
C ASP A 416 10.93 -6.72 33.58
N SER A 417 11.67 -6.20 32.59
CA SER A 417 12.00 -6.89 31.34
C SER A 417 13.30 -7.71 31.49
N PRO A 418 13.42 -8.93 30.90
CA PRO A 418 14.59 -9.81 31.08
C PRO A 418 15.88 -9.37 30.35
N PHE A 419 15.93 -8.20 29.71
CA PHE A 419 17.05 -7.82 28.83
C PHE A 419 17.96 -6.70 29.39
N ARG A 420 18.12 -6.60 30.71
CA ARG A 420 19.16 -5.74 31.31
C ARG A 420 20.46 -6.51 31.57
N GLY A 421 21.38 -6.42 30.61
CA GLY A 421 22.76 -6.87 30.75
C GLY A 421 23.74 -5.93 30.03
N LYS A 422 24.12 -4.84 30.72
CA LYS A 422 25.36 -4.03 30.59
C LYS A 422 25.74 -3.61 29.15
N THR A 423 25.58 -2.34 28.78
CA THR A 423 26.69 -1.37 28.91
C THR A 423 26.23 0.08 29.17
N LYS A 424 27.08 0.79 29.92
CA LYS A 424 26.93 2.10 30.56
C LYS A 424 26.91 3.26 29.54
N SER A 425 25.94 4.17 29.63
CA SER A 425 26.04 5.50 30.28
C SER A 425 27.11 6.44 29.72
N TRP A 426 26.74 7.20 28.70
CA TRP A 426 26.99 8.65 28.61
C TRP A 426 26.12 9.18 27.47
N MET A 427 24.97 9.77 27.77
CA MET A 427 24.27 10.64 26.83
C MET A 427 23.37 11.56 27.64
N TYR A 428 23.43 12.84 27.30
CA TYR A 428 22.77 14.01 27.88
C TYR A 428 23.40 14.64 29.13
N LYS A 429 24.42 15.47 28.88
CA LYS A 429 24.52 16.80 29.48
C LYS A 429 24.38 17.82 28.35
N GLY A 430 23.39 18.71 28.49
CA GLY A 430 23.09 19.74 27.48
C GLY A 430 24.02 20.96 27.54
N ALA A 431 23.93 21.76 26.47
CA ALA A 431 24.18 23.20 26.38
C ALA A 431 23.72 23.56 24.94
N GLY A 432 22.85 24.54 24.70
CA GLY A 432 23.09 25.94 25.02
C GLY A 432 23.66 26.61 23.76
N ALA A 433 22.89 27.52 23.17
CA ALA A 433 23.28 28.31 22.00
C ALA A 433 24.62 29.05 22.25
N THR A 434 25.54 28.99 21.29
CA THR A 434 26.52 30.06 20.98
C THR A 434 27.30 29.74 19.69
N GLU A 435 27.20 30.67 18.74
CA GLU A 435 28.23 31.20 17.84
C GLU A 435 29.44 30.35 17.40
N SER A 436 29.54 30.19 16.07
CA SER A 436 30.69 30.58 15.24
C SER A 436 32.11 30.38 15.81
N LYS A 437 32.81 29.37 15.26
CA LYS A 437 34.20 29.51 14.79
C LYS A 437 34.62 28.31 13.94
N PHE A 438 34.65 28.52 12.63
CA PHE A 438 35.37 27.68 11.68
C PHE A 438 36.86 27.63 12.08
N LYS A 439 37.40 26.44 12.27
CA LYS A 439 38.84 26.19 12.27
C LYS A 439 39.14 25.12 11.22
N SER A 440 39.86 25.55 10.20
CA SER A 440 40.33 24.73 9.11
C SER A 440 41.44 23.76 9.55
N THR A 441 41.67 22.77 8.70
CA THR A 441 42.82 21.84 8.62
C THR A 441 42.87 20.66 9.60
N SER A 442 42.28 19.55 9.16
CA SER A 442 42.93 18.23 9.20
C SER A 442 42.27 17.31 8.17
N THR A 443 43.08 16.80 7.24
CA THR A 443 42.78 15.69 6.33
C THR A 443 41.99 14.58 7.01
N PRO A 444 40.91 14.02 6.41
CA PRO A 444 40.21 12.90 7.03
C PRO A 444 41.09 11.65 6.93
N GLU A 445 41.48 11.13 8.09
CA GLU A 445 42.06 9.80 8.21
C GLU A 445 41.14 8.76 7.58
N HIS A 446 41.69 7.98 6.66
CA HIS A 446 41.12 6.74 6.14
C HIS A 446 41.07 5.69 7.26
N ASP A 447 40.03 5.70 8.11
CA ASP A 447 39.64 4.51 8.86
C ASP A 447 38.20 4.64 9.41
N GLY A 448 37.25 4.00 8.72
CA GLY A 448 35.85 4.02 9.11
C GLY A 448 35.03 3.21 8.11
N THR A 449 34.34 2.17 8.58
CA THR A 449 33.46 1.31 7.77
C THR A 449 32.59 2.13 6.83
N LEU A 450 32.73 1.89 5.52
CA LEU A 450 31.85 2.49 4.51
C LEU A 450 30.38 2.19 4.87
N VAL A 451 29.53 3.23 4.89
CA VAL A 451 28.10 3.12 5.27
C VAL A 451 27.38 2.14 4.35
N PHE A 452 27.57 2.24 3.03
CA PHE A 452 26.88 1.38 2.06
C PHE A 452 27.11 -0.12 2.25
N PRO A 453 28.35 -0.65 2.36
CA PRO A 453 28.56 -2.06 2.69
C PRO A 453 27.89 -2.50 3.99
N SER A 454 27.85 -1.61 4.99
CA SER A 454 27.20 -1.88 6.28
C SER A 454 25.68 -1.98 6.13
N VAL A 455 25.05 -1.03 5.43
CA VAL A 455 23.61 -1.02 5.13
C VAL A 455 23.24 -2.22 4.25
N SER A 456 23.93 -2.41 3.13
CA SER A 456 23.67 -3.49 2.16
C SER A 456 23.86 -4.89 2.74
N LYS A 457 24.69 -5.06 3.78
CA LYS A 457 24.85 -6.34 4.48
C LYS A 457 23.56 -6.78 5.19
N TRP A 458 22.78 -5.84 5.70
CA TRP A 458 21.62 -6.12 6.56
C TRP A 458 20.28 -5.98 5.83
N LEU A 459 20.25 -5.31 4.67
CA LEU A 459 19.05 -5.19 3.87
C LEU A 459 18.81 -6.48 3.06
N PRO A 460 17.58 -7.00 3.04
CA PRO A 460 17.27 -8.23 2.31
C PRO A 460 17.37 -8.01 0.79
N PRO A 461 17.65 -9.03 -0.03
CA PRO A 461 17.38 -8.96 -1.46
C PRO A 461 15.88 -8.85 -1.71
N ARG A 462 15.47 -8.24 -2.82
CA ARG A 462 14.06 -8.06 -3.18
C ARG A 462 13.67 -8.88 -4.40
N ASP A 463 14.02 -8.38 -5.56
CA ASP A 463 13.74 -8.94 -6.87
C ASP A 463 14.87 -8.52 -7.81
N GLU A 464 14.97 -9.18 -8.97
CA GLU A 464 16.09 -8.94 -9.88
C GLU A 464 16.19 -7.48 -10.36
N HIS A 465 15.07 -6.76 -10.44
CA HIS A 465 15.06 -5.36 -10.88
C HIS A 465 15.50 -4.43 -9.76
N SER A 466 14.88 -4.57 -8.59
CA SER A 466 15.24 -3.82 -7.38
C SER A 466 16.70 -4.05 -6.98
N ASP A 467 17.19 -5.29 -7.05
CA ASP A 467 18.56 -5.62 -6.70
C ASP A 467 19.56 -5.02 -7.70
N TYR A 468 19.23 -5.01 -9.00
CA TYR A 468 20.02 -4.29 -10.01
C TYR A 468 20.13 -2.80 -9.68
N TRP A 469 18.99 -2.15 -9.43
CA TRP A 469 18.94 -0.73 -9.13
C TRP A 469 19.64 -0.39 -7.82
N TRP A 470 19.53 -1.22 -6.78
CA TRP A 470 20.25 -1.00 -5.52
C TRP A 470 21.77 -1.12 -5.68
N ASN A 471 22.23 -2.11 -6.44
CA ASN A 471 23.65 -2.29 -6.73
C ASN A 471 24.24 -1.16 -7.58
N MET A 472 23.40 -0.39 -8.27
CA MET A 472 23.79 0.81 -9.00
C MET A 472 23.67 2.07 -8.12
N ALA A 473 22.45 2.43 -7.72
CA ALA A 473 22.15 3.69 -7.06
C ALA A 473 22.69 3.76 -5.64
N GLY A 474 22.73 2.65 -4.90
CA GLY A 474 23.23 2.63 -3.52
C GLY A 474 24.67 3.13 -3.37
N PRO A 475 25.64 2.57 -4.13
CA PRO A 475 27.01 3.10 -4.16
C PRO A 475 27.09 4.56 -4.63
N HIS A 476 26.26 4.95 -5.61
CA HIS A 476 26.25 6.32 -6.12
C HIS A 476 25.86 7.32 -5.01
N PHE A 477 24.74 7.08 -4.33
CA PHE A 477 24.27 7.93 -3.24
C PHE A 477 25.24 7.94 -2.05
N ALA A 478 25.81 6.79 -1.69
CA ALA A 478 26.78 6.73 -0.61
C ALA A 478 28.01 7.60 -0.88
N THR A 479 28.52 7.58 -2.11
CA THR A 479 29.63 8.43 -2.53
C THR A 479 29.21 9.91 -2.57
N LEU A 480 28.05 10.23 -3.14
CA LEU A 480 27.53 11.61 -3.19
C LEU A 480 27.38 12.22 -1.79
N PHE A 481 26.72 11.53 -0.85
CA PHE A 481 26.50 12.03 0.51
C PHE A 481 27.82 12.17 1.29
N ARG A 482 28.72 11.19 1.17
CA ARG A 482 30.06 11.28 1.76
C ARG A 482 30.81 12.49 1.24
N ASN A 483 30.83 12.68 -0.07
CA ASN A 483 31.61 13.71 -0.74
C ASN A 483 30.98 15.11 -0.59
N ALA A 484 29.68 15.18 -0.31
CA ALA A 484 28.99 16.41 0.10
C ALA A 484 29.10 16.68 1.62
N GLY A 485 29.77 15.82 2.39
CA GLY A 485 30.04 16.03 3.82
C GLY A 485 28.85 15.73 4.73
N TYR A 486 27.92 14.87 4.34
CA TYR A 486 26.85 14.37 5.22
C TYR A 486 27.45 13.52 6.35
N SER A 487 26.92 13.66 7.56
CA SER A 487 27.25 12.84 8.72
C SER A 487 26.93 11.37 8.46
N MET A 488 27.47 10.47 9.29
CA MET A 488 27.21 9.04 9.11
C MET A 488 25.72 8.72 9.29
N GLU A 489 25.07 9.36 10.26
CA GLU A 489 23.65 9.21 10.57
C GLU A 489 22.78 9.63 9.38
N GLU A 490 23.03 10.83 8.82
CA GLU A 490 22.34 11.32 7.62
C GLU A 490 22.56 10.37 6.41
N GLN A 491 23.78 9.83 6.25
CA GLN A 491 24.06 8.84 5.20
C GLN A 491 23.25 7.55 5.39
N TYR A 492 23.12 7.04 6.62
CA TYR A 492 22.31 5.85 6.91
C TYR A 492 20.83 6.12 6.60
N GLU A 493 20.28 7.24 7.06
CA GLU A 493 18.88 7.62 6.83
C GLU A 493 18.58 7.78 5.35
N ALA A 494 19.43 8.49 4.61
CA ALA A 494 19.27 8.69 3.18
C ALA A 494 19.39 7.38 2.38
N LEU A 495 20.33 6.50 2.73
CA LEU A 495 20.47 5.20 2.06
C LEU A 495 19.30 4.26 2.37
N LEU A 496 18.77 4.28 3.60
CA LEU A 496 17.56 3.54 3.95
C LEU A 496 16.35 4.09 3.20
N PHE A 497 16.25 5.41 3.04
CA PHE A 497 15.22 6.04 2.21
C PHE A 497 15.31 5.61 0.75
N VAL A 498 16.50 5.72 0.14
CA VAL A 498 16.75 5.29 -1.25
C VAL A 498 16.39 3.82 -1.42
N TYR A 499 16.86 2.94 -0.52
CA TYR A 499 16.55 1.53 -0.62
C TYR A 499 15.05 1.26 -0.44
N HIS A 500 14.40 1.77 0.59
CA HIS A 500 13.02 1.42 0.89
C HIS A 500 12.00 2.07 -0.05
N GLN A 501 12.22 3.34 -0.41
CA GLN A 501 11.24 4.16 -1.12
C GLN A 501 11.54 4.30 -2.62
N VAL A 502 12.81 4.44 -3.02
CA VAL A 502 13.18 4.76 -4.42
C VAL A 502 13.38 3.49 -5.25
N VAL A 503 14.29 2.61 -4.82
CA VAL A 503 14.70 1.41 -5.57
C VAL A 503 13.54 0.57 -6.12
N PRO A 504 12.49 0.23 -5.35
CA PRO A 504 11.44 -0.66 -5.85
C PRO A 504 10.50 0.02 -6.86
N ARG A 505 10.71 1.31 -7.15
CA ARG A 505 9.90 2.13 -8.05
C ARG A 505 10.69 2.61 -9.27
N LEU A 506 11.90 2.10 -9.50
CA LEU A 506 12.73 2.44 -10.67
C LEU A 506 12.44 1.56 -11.91
N GLY A 507 11.32 0.82 -11.90
CA GLY A 507 10.90 0.00 -13.03
C GLY A 507 11.81 -1.20 -13.30
N ALA A 508 11.64 -1.80 -14.48
CA ALA A 508 12.37 -2.99 -14.88
C ALA A 508 13.86 -2.72 -15.14
N ALA A 509 14.72 -3.64 -14.70
CA ALA A 509 16.14 -3.59 -15.00
C ALA A 509 16.41 -3.78 -16.52
N PRO A 510 17.51 -3.22 -17.04
CA PRO A 510 17.81 -3.29 -18.46
C PRO A 510 17.98 -4.73 -18.95
N GLY A 511 17.15 -5.14 -19.92
CA GLY A 511 17.30 -6.40 -20.62
C GLY A 511 16.39 -7.50 -20.11
N SER A 512 15.48 -7.18 -19.19
CA SER A 512 14.35 -8.06 -18.86
C SER A 512 13.51 -8.33 -20.11
N SER A 513 12.98 -9.55 -20.21
CA SER A 513 11.95 -9.91 -21.20
C SER A 513 10.57 -9.33 -20.85
N ASP A 514 10.46 -8.69 -19.68
CA ASP A 514 9.22 -8.16 -19.14
C ASP A 514 8.95 -6.76 -19.72
N SER A 515 8.63 -6.73 -21.02
CA SER A 515 8.36 -5.50 -21.77
C SER A 515 7.16 -4.70 -21.26
N ALA A 516 6.33 -5.29 -20.38
CA ALA A 516 5.23 -4.63 -19.72
C ALA A 516 5.64 -3.78 -18.50
N ALA A 517 6.88 -3.92 -18.00
CA ALA A 517 7.34 -3.31 -16.74
C ALA A 517 8.33 -2.14 -16.91
N GLY A 518 8.67 -1.75 -18.14
CA GLY A 518 9.55 -0.61 -18.43
C GLY A 518 8.90 0.33 -19.44
N GLY A 519 8.22 1.37 -18.97
CA GLY A 519 7.86 2.49 -19.84
C GLY A 519 9.06 3.42 -20.06
N ASP A 520 9.05 4.12 -21.19
CA ASP A 520 10.09 5.12 -21.51
C ASP A 520 9.89 6.36 -20.63
N SER A 521 10.82 6.56 -19.67
CA SER A 521 10.88 7.80 -18.88
C SER A 521 11.60 8.89 -19.66
N GLY A 522 11.03 10.09 -19.64
CA GLY A 522 11.60 11.31 -20.19
C GLY A 522 12.59 12.02 -19.26
N LEU A 523 13.06 11.40 -18.17
CA LEU A 523 14.04 12.02 -17.27
C LEU A 523 15.49 11.99 -17.78
N SER A 524 15.83 11.06 -18.67
CA SER A 524 17.20 10.92 -19.18
C SER A 524 17.19 10.42 -20.62
N LEU A 525 18.34 10.56 -21.31
CA LEU A 525 18.47 10.17 -22.72
C LEU A 525 18.39 8.66 -22.95
N ASP A 526 18.71 7.85 -21.94
CA ASP A 526 18.65 6.38 -22.02
C ASP A 526 17.40 5.79 -21.34
N ASN A 527 16.43 6.63 -21.02
CA ASN A 527 15.17 6.28 -20.34
C ASN A 527 15.38 5.73 -18.91
N THR A 528 16.49 6.06 -18.25
CA THR A 528 16.66 5.82 -16.81
C THR A 528 15.70 6.69 -15.98
N HIS A 529 15.07 6.07 -14.98
CA HIS A 529 13.99 6.65 -14.18
C HIS A 529 14.46 7.51 -13.01
N ILE A 530 15.75 7.84 -12.92
CA ILE A 530 16.33 8.64 -11.84
C ILE A 530 17.47 9.52 -12.33
N GLU A 531 17.51 10.74 -11.82
CA GLU A 531 18.55 11.74 -12.03
C GLU A 531 19.02 12.27 -10.66
N TYR A 532 20.33 12.47 -10.51
CA TYR A 532 20.90 13.07 -9.31
C TYR A 532 21.19 14.54 -9.56
N SER A 533 21.04 15.38 -8.55
CA SER A 533 21.55 16.73 -8.64
C SER A 533 22.33 17.14 -7.40
N TRP A 534 23.35 17.96 -7.65
CA TRP A 534 24.24 18.47 -6.63
C TRP A 534 24.17 19.99 -6.68
N ARG A 535 23.56 20.57 -5.65
CA ARG A 535 23.46 22.00 -5.49
C ARG A 535 24.72 22.47 -4.79
N TRP A 536 25.57 23.17 -5.52
CA TRP A 536 26.87 23.57 -5.00
C TRP A 536 26.77 24.66 -3.96
N ASN A 537 25.63 25.35 -3.80
CA ASN A 537 25.40 26.42 -2.82
C ASN A 537 26.53 27.49 -2.83
N GLU A 538 26.53 28.43 -1.88
CA GLU A 538 27.50 29.55 -1.82
C GLU A 538 28.73 29.24 -0.97
N ALA A 539 29.89 29.87 -1.20
CA ALA A 539 31.19 29.51 -0.60
C ALA A 539 31.19 29.15 0.91
N ASP A 540 30.32 29.77 1.70
CA ASP A 540 30.14 29.60 3.15
C ASP A 540 29.11 28.53 3.59
N THR A 541 28.32 27.99 2.67
CA THR A 541 27.26 27.00 2.94
C THR A 541 27.67 25.60 2.49
N LYS A 542 27.10 24.56 3.11
CA LYS A 542 27.32 23.16 2.72
C LYS A 542 26.55 22.86 1.42
N PRO A 543 27.11 22.08 0.47
CA PRO A 543 26.35 21.68 -0.72
C PRO A 543 25.27 20.66 -0.37
N GLU A 544 24.19 20.64 -1.15
CA GLU A 544 23.02 19.77 -0.95
C GLU A 544 22.91 18.74 -2.08
N ILE A 545 22.63 17.50 -1.73
CA ILE A 545 22.28 16.45 -2.68
C ILE A 545 20.76 16.40 -2.82
N ARG A 546 20.31 16.23 -4.06
CA ARG A 546 18.90 16.01 -4.40
C ARG A 546 18.81 14.91 -5.44
N MET A 547 17.61 14.38 -5.62
CA MET A 547 17.31 13.50 -6.74
C MET A 547 15.93 13.78 -7.27
N VAL A 548 15.76 13.52 -8.56
CA VAL A 548 14.44 13.43 -9.19
C VAL A 548 14.29 12.02 -9.73
N MET A 549 13.11 11.43 -9.53
CA MET A 549 12.79 10.13 -10.10
C MET A 549 11.40 10.14 -10.72
N GLU A 550 11.17 9.24 -11.67
CA GLU A 550 9.83 8.92 -12.16
C GLU A 550 9.44 7.57 -11.56
N PRO A 551 8.53 7.53 -10.58
CA PRO A 551 8.09 6.27 -10.00
C PRO A 551 7.33 5.43 -11.02
N PHE A 552 7.72 4.16 -11.17
CA PHE A 552 7.08 3.20 -12.06
C PHE A 552 6.50 2.01 -11.30
N SER A 553 5.45 1.43 -11.88
CA SER A 553 4.96 0.10 -11.52
C SER A 553 4.82 -0.75 -12.79
N ARG A 554 4.68 -2.06 -12.61
CA ARG A 554 4.35 -3.01 -13.70
C ARG A 554 3.02 -2.73 -14.42
N PHE A 555 2.21 -1.80 -13.92
CA PHE A 555 0.93 -1.41 -14.50
C PHE A 555 0.99 -0.10 -15.28
N ALA A 556 2.13 0.61 -15.23
CA ALA A 556 2.33 1.85 -15.95
C ALA A 556 2.08 1.66 -17.46
N GLY A 557 1.26 2.54 -18.05
CA GLY A 557 0.88 2.45 -19.46
C GLY A 557 -0.11 1.34 -19.81
N THR A 558 -0.54 0.53 -18.84
CA THR A 558 -1.62 -0.45 -19.05
C THR A 558 -2.98 0.16 -18.77
N TYR A 559 -4.06 -0.57 -19.04
CA TYR A 559 -5.43 -0.17 -18.66
C TYR A 559 -5.58 0.12 -17.15
N LEU A 560 -4.75 -0.50 -16.30
CA LEU A 560 -4.79 -0.28 -14.86
C LEU A 560 -4.13 1.02 -14.43
N ASP A 561 -3.13 1.52 -15.16
CA ASP A 561 -2.53 2.83 -14.92
C ASP A 561 -2.06 3.51 -16.22
N PRO A 562 -3.00 4.03 -17.02
CA PRO A 562 -2.70 4.58 -18.34
C PRO A 562 -1.76 5.78 -18.37
N LEU A 563 -1.58 6.47 -17.24
CA LEU A 563 -0.80 7.70 -17.13
C LEU A 563 0.39 7.57 -16.18
N ASN A 564 0.64 6.38 -15.60
CA ASN A 564 1.68 6.19 -14.60
C ASN A 564 1.57 7.17 -13.40
N LEU A 565 0.34 7.50 -12.97
CA LEU A 565 0.13 8.46 -11.87
C LEU A 565 0.15 7.78 -10.49
N LYS A 566 -0.17 6.49 -10.45
CA LYS A 566 -0.37 5.77 -9.19
C LYS A 566 0.92 5.61 -8.40
N PRO A 567 2.07 5.23 -9.00
CA PRO A 567 3.27 4.96 -8.21
C PRO A 567 3.77 6.21 -7.47
N ALA A 568 3.72 7.38 -8.11
CA ALA A 568 4.05 8.65 -7.47
C ALA A 568 3.08 8.99 -6.33
N THR A 569 1.78 8.84 -6.58
CA THR A 569 0.73 9.07 -5.58
C THR A 569 0.91 8.16 -4.36
N GLU A 570 1.09 6.86 -4.59
CA GLU A 570 1.29 5.84 -3.55
C GLU A 570 2.57 6.09 -2.74
N MET A 571 3.67 6.50 -3.40
CA MET A 571 4.93 6.81 -2.73
C MET A 571 4.77 7.97 -1.75
N LEU A 572 4.17 9.09 -2.18
CA LEU A 572 3.94 10.24 -1.29
C LEU A 572 3.01 9.87 -0.14
N TYR A 573 1.85 9.23 -0.40
CA TYR A 573 0.95 8.81 0.69
C TYR A 573 1.64 7.89 1.70
N ALA A 574 2.47 6.95 1.24
CA ALA A 574 3.21 6.03 2.11
C ALA A 574 4.26 6.73 2.98
N MET A 575 4.77 7.89 2.55
CA MET A 575 5.75 8.69 3.29
C MET A 575 5.13 9.62 4.34
N THR A 576 3.82 9.88 4.30
CA THR A 576 3.13 10.78 5.25
C THR A 576 3.45 10.50 6.73
N PRO A 577 3.55 9.24 7.21
CA PRO A 577 3.90 8.98 8.61
C PRO A 577 5.38 9.27 8.97
N GLN A 578 6.25 9.32 7.95
CA GLN A 578 7.70 9.47 8.09
C GLN A 578 8.16 10.90 7.87
N VAL A 579 7.41 11.69 7.10
CA VAL A 579 7.70 13.09 6.77
C VAL A 579 6.54 13.96 7.27
N PRO A 580 6.59 14.47 8.51
CA PRO A 580 5.47 15.20 9.12
C PRO A 580 5.08 16.50 8.39
N SER A 581 6.01 17.09 7.63
CA SER A 581 5.78 18.28 6.80
C SER A 581 5.05 17.99 5.50
N LEU A 582 4.94 16.71 5.09
CA LEU A 582 4.35 16.30 3.83
C LEU A 582 2.83 16.60 3.82
N ASP A 583 2.39 17.35 2.81
CA ASP A 583 0.99 17.65 2.56
C ASP A 583 0.59 17.32 1.11
N MET A 584 -0.53 16.63 0.96
CA MET A 584 -1.02 16.15 -0.33
C MET A 584 -2.00 17.11 -1.02
N GLY A 585 -2.34 18.25 -0.40
CA GLY A 585 -3.34 19.20 -0.88
C GLY A 585 -3.02 19.73 -2.28
N LEU A 586 -1.84 20.32 -2.46
CA LEU A 586 -1.40 20.81 -3.77
C LEU A 586 -1.19 19.68 -4.78
N PHE A 587 -0.66 18.53 -4.34
CA PHE A 587 -0.47 17.38 -5.22
C PHE A 587 -1.79 16.92 -5.84
N ASN A 588 -2.79 16.65 -5.00
CA ASN A 588 -4.11 16.20 -5.44
C ASN A 588 -4.81 17.27 -6.29
N HIS A 589 -4.63 18.55 -5.97
CA HIS A 589 -5.15 19.67 -6.76
C HIS A 589 -4.62 19.64 -8.20
N PHE A 590 -3.29 19.57 -8.38
CA PHE A 590 -2.70 19.58 -9.71
C PHE A 590 -2.96 18.29 -10.50
N VAL A 591 -3.04 17.13 -9.84
CA VAL A 591 -3.51 15.89 -10.50
C VAL A 591 -4.92 16.09 -11.07
N ALA A 592 -5.84 16.66 -10.29
CA ALA A 592 -7.22 16.89 -10.74
C ALA A 592 -7.33 17.96 -11.84
N LYS A 593 -6.46 18.96 -11.83
CA LYS A 593 -6.45 20.04 -12.83
C LYS A 593 -5.80 19.64 -14.14
N PHE A 594 -4.71 18.87 -14.09
CA PHE A 594 -3.90 18.56 -15.26
C PHE A 594 -4.29 17.28 -15.99
N TYR A 595 -4.99 16.34 -15.34
CA TYR A 595 -5.42 15.07 -15.93
C TYR A 595 -6.94 14.90 -15.84
N ASP A 596 -7.53 14.12 -16.73
CA ASP A 596 -8.97 13.89 -16.79
C ASP A 596 -9.38 12.62 -16.05
N ALA A 597 -10.47 12.65 -15.28
CA ALA A 597 -10.90 11.53 -14.43
C ALA A 597 -11.08 10.19 -15.18
N ALA A 598 -11.37 10.22 -16.48
CA ALA A 598 -11.53 9.04 -17.33
C ALA A 598 -10.17 8.55 -17.89
N HIS A 599 -9.22 8.17 -17.02
CA HIS A 599 -7.84 7.82 -17.40
C HIS A 599 -7.73 6.75 -18.52
N HIS A 600 -8.67 5.82 -18.62
CA HIS A 600 -8.64 4.78 -19.67
C HIS A 600 -8.68 5.35 -21.09
N LYS A 601 -9.31 6.51 -21.30
CA LYS A 601 -9.43 7.14 -22.62
C LYS A 601 -8.08 7.57 -23.19
N TYR A 602 -7.07 7.80 -22.35
CA TYR A 602 -5.73 8.15 -22.83
C TYR A 602 -5.05 7.02 -23.61
N LEU A 603 -5.48 5.76 -23.42
CA LEU A 603 -5.01 4.62 -24.23
C LEU A 603 -5.61 4.59 -25.64
N GLU A 604 -6.71 5.32 -25.86
CA GLU A 604 -7.35 5.43 -27.17
C GLU A 604 -6.74 6.58 -28.00
N THR A 605 -5.85 7.37 -27.39
CA THR A 605 -5.21 8.53 -28.01
C THR A 605 -3.72 8.26 -28.28
N ASN A 606 -3.25 8.55 -29.50
CA ASN A 606 -1.82 8.53 -29.85
C ASN A 606 -1.12 9.87 -29.55
N GLU A 607 -1.60 10.62 -28.56
CA GLU A 607 -1.26 12.04 -28.37
C GLU A 607 0.19 12.30 -27.92
N ARG A 608 0.86 11.35 -27.23
CA ARG A 608 2.29 11.44 -26.88
C ARG A 608 2.95 10.04 -26.77
N PRO A 609 4.18 9.86 -27.29
CA PRO A 609 4.92 8.60 -27.21
C PRO A 609 5.65 8.37 -25.88
N VAL A 610 6.01 9.43 -25.13
CA VAL A 610 6.70 9.33 -23.82
C VAL A 610 5.68 9.37 -22.69
N MET A 611 5.83 8.49 -21.70
CA MET A 611 4.84 8.23 -20.65
C MET A 611 4.92 9.16 -19.43
N THR A 612 5.93 10.03 -19.35
CA THR A 612 6.18 10.87 -18.17
C THR A 612 5.07 11.88 -17.96
N ASN A 613 4.32 11.68 -16.87
CA ASN A 613 3.29 12.61 -16.42
C ASN A 613 3.66 13.22 -15.06
N VAL A 614 4.17 12.42 -14.10
CA VAL A 614 4.54 12.91 -12.77
C VAL A 614 5.90 12.37 -12.34
N CYS A 615 6.81 13.26 -11.99
CA CYS A 615 8.08 12.93 -11.34
C CYS A 615 8.07 13.42 -9.88
N LEU A 616 8.87 12.78 -9.03
CA LEU A 616 9.08 13.17 -7.64
C LEU A 616 10.53 13.60 -7.42
N GLY A 617 10.71 14.77 -6.84
CA GLY A 617 11.99 15.27 -6.34
C GLY A 617 12.13 15.04 -4.83
N PHE A 618 13.35 14.90 -4.36
CA PHE A 618 13.67 14.83 -2.95
C PHE A 618 14.92 15.62 -2.65
N GLU A 619 14.80 16.63 -1.78
CA GLU A 619 15.95 17.34 -1.22
C GLU A 619 16.33 16.73 0.15
N PHE A 620 17.61 16.40 0.34
CA PHE A 620 18.12 15.82 1.59
C PHE A 620 18.69 16.93 2.48
N LEU A 621 17.87 17.45 3.38
CA LEU A 621 18.14 18.62 4.24
C LEU A 621 18.55 18.18 5.65
N GLY A 622 19.69 17.50 5.73
CA GLY A 622 20.16 16.89 6.98
C GLY A 622 19.32 15.66 7.35
N HIS A 623 18.65 15.70 8.50
CA HIS A 623 17.73 14.64 8.95
C HIS A 623 16.32 14.74 8.34
N ASP A 624 16.03 15.83 7.63
CA ASP A 624 14.75 16.04 6.97
C ASP A 624 14.86 15.74 5.46
N ILE A 625 13.77 15.25 4.88
CA ILE A 625 13.62 15.07 3.43
C ILE A 625 12.46 15.95 2.98
N LEU A 626 12.69 16.83 2.01
CA LEU A 626 11.67 17.66 1.39
C LEU A 626 11.21 17.01 0.07
N PRO A 627 9.97 16.50 0.00
CA PRO A 627 9.43 15.94 -1.23
C PRO A 627 8.89 17.04 -2.14
N GLU A 628 9.24 16.96 -3.42
CA GLU A 628 8.75 17.83 -4.49
C GLU A 628 8.01 16.98 -5.54
N ALA A 629 7.04 17.56 -6.24
CA ALA A 629 6.34 16.89 -7.34
C ALA A 629 6.36 17.76 -8.59
N TYR A 630 6.65 17.12 -9.72
CA TYR A 630 6.73 17.75 -11.03
C TYR A 630 5.66 17.17 -11.95
N PHE A 631 4.76 18.01 -12.46
CA PHE A 631 3.63 17.63 -13.30
C PHE A 631 3.84 18.04 -14.75
N PHE A 632 3.71 17.09 -15.67
CA PHE A 632 3.65 17.30 -17.11
C PHE A 632 2.18 17.15 -17.53
N PRO A 633 1.45 18.26 -17.77
CA PRO A 633 0.01 18.19 -17.98
C PRO A 633 -0.35 17.48 -19.28
N ARG A 634 -1.48 16.75 -19.25
CA ARG A 634 -2.01 16.04 -20.42
C ARG A 634 -3.53 15.99 -20.35
N LYS A 635 -4.21 16.64 -21.30
CA LYS A 635 -5.69 16.68 -21.39
C LYS A 635 -6.20 15.96 -22.63
N LEU A 636 -7.29 15.19 -22.48
CA LEU A 636 -7.92 14.47 -23.57
C LEU A 636 -8.39 15.42 -24.67
N GLY A 637 -8.07 15.08 -25.93
CA GLY A 637 -8.46 15.88 -27.09
C GLY A 637 -7.51 17.05 -27.40
N HIS A 638 -6.41 17.17 -26.67
CA HIS A 638 -5.36 18.15 -26.94
C HIS A 638 -4.07 17.44 -27.38
N VAL A 639 -3.73 17.60 -28.66
CA VAL A 639 -2.47 17.11 -29.24
C VAL A 639 -1.39 18.18 -29.07
N GLY A 640 -0.23 17.83 -28.50
CA GLY A 640 0.91 18.74 -28.39
C GLY A 640 0.99 19.49 -27.05
N ILE A 641 1.19 20.80 -27.10
CA ILE A 641 1.41 21.67 -25.93
C ILE A 641 0.08 21.95 -25.21
N THR A 642 0.10 21.91 -23.87
CA THR A 642 -1.06 22.19 -23.03
C THR A 642 -1.51 23.66 -23.20
N PRO A 643 -2.82 23.93 -23.46
CA PRO A 643 -3.31 25.29 -23.63
C PRO A 643 -3.05 26.19 -22.42
N MET A 644 -2.71 27.47 -22.66
CA MET A 644 -2.41 28.45 -21.61
C MET A 644 -3.53 28.56 -20.56
N ALA A 645 -4.80 28.52 -20.98
CA ALA A 645 -5.94 28.61 -20.07
C ALA A 645 -5.97 27.49 -19.01
N VAL A 646 -5.42 26.32 -19.30
CA VAL A 646 -5.33 25.20 -18.33
C VAL A 646 -4.31 25.55 -17.24
N TRP A 647 -3.18 26.17 -17.61
CA TRP A 647 -2.18 26.63 -16.66
C TRP A 647 -2.71 27.76 -15.78
N GLU A 648 -3.34 28.77 -16.40
CA GLU A 648 -3.95 29.91 -15.69
C GLU A 648 -5.00 29.43 -14.68
N ASP A 649 -5.93 28.54 -15.07
CA ASP A 649 -6.95 27.99 -14.16
C ASP A 649 -6.34 27.15 -13.04
N ALA A 650 -5.39 26.26 -13.36
CA ALA A 650 -4.77 25.39 -12.38
C ALA A 650 -4.02 26.17 -11.28
N VAL A 651 -3.23 27.18 -11.68
CA VAL A 651 -2.45 28.00 -10.74
C VAL A 651 -3.35 28.99 -10.00
N ALA A 652 -4.29 29.67 -10.67
CA ALA A 652 -5.17 30.66 -10.04
C ALA A 652 -6.08 30.04 -8.97
N THR A 653 -6.48 28.78 -9.14
CA THR A 653 -7.29 28.06 -8.15
C THR A 653 -6.46 27.45 -7.02
N ALA A 654 -5.17 27.20 -7.22
CA ALA A 654 -4.25 26.80 -6.15
C ALA A 654 -3.84 28.00 -5.28
N VAL A 655 -3.60 29.15 -5.91
CA VAL A 655 -3.04 30.35 -5.27
C VAL A 655 -3.83 31.61 -5.70
N PRO A 656 -5.07 31.80 -5.20
CA PRO A 656 -5.89 32.93 -5.60
C PRO A 656 -5.24 34.26 -5.23
N GLY A 657 -5.07 35.15 -6.22
CA GLY A 657 -4.61 36.52 -5.99
C GLY A 657 -3.10 36.70 -5.83
N SER A 658 -2.25 35.73 -6.21
CA SER A 658 -0.79 35.92 -6.24
C SER A 658 -0.39 37.01 -7.24
N PRO A 659 0.27 38.11 -6.81
CA PRO A 659 0.74 39.15 -7.73
C PRO A 659 1.80 38.65 -8.70
N SER A 660 2.70 37.76 -8.23
CA SER A 660 3.76 37.14 -9.04
C SER A 660 3.16 36.31 -10.18
N MET A 661 2.05 35.61 -9.92
CA MET A 661 1.32 34.85 -10.94
C MET A 661 0.88 35.75 -12.11
N GLY A 662 0.26 36.89 -11.80
CA GLY A 662 -0.16 37.85 -12.83
C GLY A 662 1.02 38.38 -13.65
N ALA A 663 2.14 38.67 -12.99
CA ALA A 663 3.36 39.12 -13.66
C ALA A 663 3.96 38.06 -14.59
N VAL A 664 4.00 36.79 -14.16
CA VAL A 664 4.52 35.67 -14.97
C VAL A 664 3.64 35.41 -16.19
N PHE A 665 2.33 35.23 -16.00
CA PHE A 665 1.45 34.91 -17.12
C PHE A 665 1.33 36.05 -18.13
N SER A 666 1.28 37.32 -17.68
CA SER A 666 1.33 38.48 -18.60
C SER A 666 2.65 38.53 -19.38
N PHE A 667 3.78 38.27 -18.73
CA PHE A 667 5.06 38.24 -19.43
C PHE A 667 5.12 37.12 -20.47
N VAL A 668 4.75 35.88 -20.10
CA VAL A 668 4.83 34.72 -21.00
C VAL A 668 3.87 34.86 -22.19
N LYS A 669 2.67 35.39 -21.98
CA LYS A 669 1.60 35.46 -22.98
C LYS A 669 1.68 36.70 -23.88
N ASP A 670 2.03 37.84 -23.29
CA ASP A 670 1.90 39.14 -23.95
C ASP A 670 3.28 39.72 -24.29
N ASP A 671 4.13 39.99 -23.30
CA ASP A 671 5.43 40.65 -23.52
C ASP A 671 6.43 39.78 -24.29
N ALA A 672 6.53 38.49 -23.94
CA ALA A 672 7.54 37.59 -24.48
C ALA A 672 7.43 37.47 -26.02
N PRO A 673 6.23 37.23 -26.61
CA PRO A 673 6.05 37.27 -28.06
C PRO A 673 6.42 38.61 -28.72
N GLU A 674 6.14 39.75 -28.07
CA GLU A 674 6.53 41.08 -28.59
C GLU A 674 8.06 41.26 -28.61
N LEU A 675 8.75 40.65 -27.64
CA LEU A 675 10.22 40.54 -27.57
C LEU A 675 10.76 39.38 -28.45
N GLY A 676 9.88 38.79 -29.27
CA GLY A 676 10.16 37.70 -30.20
C GLY A 676 10.40 36.33 -29.56
N LEU A 677 10.19 36.18 -28.24
CA LEU A 677 10.38 34.92 -27.50
C LEU A 677 9.26 33.93 -27.83
N THR A 678 9.59 32.64 -27.75
CA THR A 678 8.63 31.53 -27.94
C THR A 678 8.21 30.89 -26.62
N LEU A 679 8.79 31.34 -25.51
CA LEU A 679 8.63 30.87 -24.13
C LEU A 679 7.32 30.12 -23.88
N THR A 680 7.41 28.80 -23.73
CA THR A 680 6.26 27.90 -23.66
C THR A 680 6.27 27.11 -22.35
N PRO A 681 5.21 27.16 -21.53
CA PRO A 681 5.10 26.31 -20.34
C PRO A 681 5.05 24.81 -20.68
N LEU A 682 5.81 24.00 -19.96
CA LEU A 682 5.87 22.54 -20.20
C LEU A 682 5.60 21.69 -18.95
N TRP A 683 6.09 22.07 -17.77
CA TRP A 683 5.79 21.37 -16.51
C TRP A 683 5.69 22.32 -15.30
N LEU A 684 5.10 21.82 -14.22
CA LEU A 684 4.95 22.53 -12.94
C LEU A 684 5.65 21.77 -11.82
N GLY A 685 6.54 22.40 -11.07
CA GLY A 685 7.08 21.89 -9.81
C GLY A 685 6.32 22.44 -8.60
N ILE A 686 6.15 21.63 -7.56
CA ILE A 686 5.66 22.07 -6.25
C ILE A 686 6.47 21.43 -5.12
N ASP A 687 6.57 22.14 -4.00
CA ASP A 687 6.91 21.51 -2.73
C ASP A 687 5.65 20.80 -2.18
N ASN A 688 5.77 19.52 -1.79
CA ASN A 688 4.67 18.78 -1.18
C ASN A 688 4.55 19.07 0.32
N VAL A 689 4.37 20.34 0.66
CA VAL A 689 4.16 20.84 2.02
C VAL A 689 2.87 21.65 2.08
N ARG A 690 2.51 22.13 3.28
CA ARG A 690 1.31 22.97 3.45
C ARG A 690 1.36 24.12 2.44
N PRO A 691 0.22 24.46 1.78
CA PRO A 691 0.22 25.47 0.73
C PRO A 691 0.89 26.79 1.13
N ALA A 692 0.69 27.28 2.35
CA ALA A 692 1.32 28.53 2.80
C ALA A 692 2.86 28.52 2.81
N ASP A 693 3.46 27.33 2.90
CA ASP A 693 4.92 27.13 2.97
C ASP A 693 5.51 26.64 1.63
N ALA A 694 4.66 26.33 0.64
CA ALA A 694 5.06 25.68 -0.60
C ALA A 694 5.50 26.68 -1.69
N ARG A 695 6.57 26.33 -2.40
CA ARG A 695 6.92 26.95 -3.69
C ARG A 695 6.12 26.30 -4.81
N LEU A 696 5.87 27.09 -5.85
CA LEU A 696 5.25 26.65 -7.09
C LEU A 696 6.08 27.19 -8.24
N GLU A 697 6.69 26.27 -8.98
CA GLU A 697 7.71 26.55 -9.99
C GLU A 697 7.15 26.26 -11.38
N LEU A 698 6.89 27.29 -12.18
CA LEU A 698 6.41 27.12 -13.56
C LEU A 698 7.58 27.04 -14.52
N TYR A 699 7.77 25.88 -15.15
CA TYR A 699 8.86 25.65 -16.09
C TYR A 699 8.42 25.93 -17.52
N CYS A 700 9.17 26.82 -18.18
CA CYS A 700 8.98 27.21 -19.56
C CYS A 700 10.23 26.89 -20.39
N VAL A 701 10.02 26.46 -21.63
CA VAL A 701 11.08 26.22 -22.62
C VAL A 701 11.18 27.39 -23.60
N GLU A 702 12.40 27.73 -24.01
CA GLU A 702 12.68 28.69 -25.07
C GLU A 702 13.56 28.04 -26.15
N ALA A 703 13.08 28.08 -27.38
CA ALA A 703 13.79 27.52 -28.53
C ALA A 703 14.98 28.38 -28.96
N ARG A 704 14.95 29.69 -28.70
CA ARG A 704 16.10 30.56 -28.93
C ARG A 704 17.10 30.37 -27.81
N THR A 705 18.30 29.90 -28.17
CA THR A 705 19.34 29.64 -27.18
C THR A 705 20.41 30.73 -27.15
N SER A 706 20.14 31.89 -27.76
CA SER A 706 21.09 32.98 -27.80
C SER A 706 21.20 33.66 -26.45
N PHE A 707 22.36 34.21 -26.17
CA PHE A 707 22.63 34.94 -24.95
C PHE A 707 21.65 36.10 -24.68
N ALA A 708 21.27 36.82 -25.74
CA ALA A 708 20.30 37.90 -25.67
C ALA A 708 18.92 37.41 -25.18
N SER A 709 18.52 36.20 -25.55
CA SER A 709 17.25 35.61 -25.09
C SER A 709 17.30 35.29 -23.59
N VAL A 710 18.42 34.74 -23.10
CA VAL A 710 18.66 34.46 -21.67
C VAL A 710 18.51 35.73 -20.85
N ARG A 711 19.20 36.81 -21.25
CA ARG A 711 19.09 38.11 -20.61
C ARG A 711 17.65 38.63 -20.59
N THR A 712 16.95 38.51 -21.72
CA THR A 712 15.58 39.00 -21.84
C THR A 712 14.63 38.27 -20.90
N VAL A 713 14.77 36.94 -20.78
CA VAL A 713 13.94 36.13 -19.88
C VAL A 713 14.29 36.37 -18.40
N LEU A 714 15.59 36.37 -18.05
CA LEU A 714 16.04 36.61 -16.66
C LEU A 714 15.66 37.99 -16.12
N THR A 715 15.51 38.98 -17.01
CA THR A 715 15.05 40.32 -16.64
C THR A 715 13.54 40.51 -16.81
N MET A 716 12.82 39.50 -17.30
CA MET A 716 11.42 39.61 -17.74
C MET A 716 11.16 40.87 -18.59
N GLY A 717 11.99 41.10 -19.60
CA GLY A 717 11.90 42.29 -20.45
C GLY A 717 12.25 43.61 -19.73
N GLY A 718 13.06 43.53 -18.66
CA GLY A 718 13.47 44.68 -17.85
C GLY A 718 12.63 44.92 -16.58
N ARG A 719 11.63 44.07 -16.30
CA ARG A 719 10.85 44.12 -15.04
C ARG A 719 11.70 43.76 -13.81
N ILE A 720 12.75 42.97 -13.98
CA ILE A 720 13.72 42.58 -12.95
C ILE A 720 15.08 43.18 -13.27
N ALA A 721 15.66 43.93 -12.31
CA ALA A 721 16.99 44.49 -12.44
C ALA A 721 18.05 43.41 -12.21
N VAL A 722 18.97 43.23 -13.16
CA VAL A 722 20.10 42.30 -13.09
C VAL A 722 21.39 43.03 -13.49
N GLU A 723 22.47 42.85 -12.73
CA GLU A 723 23.77 43.46 -13.02
C GLU A 723 24.40 42.87 -14.29
N GLU A 724 24.98 43.72 -15.16
CA GLU A 724 25.46 43.31 -16.50
C GLU A 724 26.54 42.21 -16.47
N GLY A 725 27.36 42.15 -15.41
CA GLY A 725 28.42 41.15 -15.26
C GLY A 725 27.96 39.74 -14.87
N MET A 726 26.71 39.59 -14.40
CA MET A 726 26.14 38.29 -14.00
C MET A 726 25.44 37.57 -15.15
N LEU A 727 25.34 38.22 -16.31
CA LEU A 727 24.41 37.78 -17.31
C LEU A 727 24.97 36.67 -18.19
N ASP A 728 26.29 36.53 -18.46
CA ASP A 728 26.87 35.50 -19.37
C ASP A 728 27.53 34.32 -18.64
N PRO A 729 26.74 33.34 -18.19
CA PRO A 729 27.21 32.16 -17.48
C PRO A 729 27.74 31.08 -18.42
N THR A 730 27.67 31.27 -19.74
CA THR A 730 28.08 30.28 -20.75
C THR A 730 29.46 30.55 -21.32
N ALA A 731 30.05 31.71 -21.00
CA ALA A 731 31.34 32.16 -21.51
C ALA A 731 32.46 31.11 -21.33
N ASP A 732 32.45 30.40 -20.20
CA ASP A 732 33.49 29.44 -19.83
C ASP A 732 33.15 27.98 -20.21
N LEU A 733 31.99 27.72 -20.82
CA LEU A 733 31.59 26.37 -21.23
C LEU A 733 32.23 25.99 -22.59
N PRO A 734 32.99 24.88 -22.69
CA PRO A 734 33.54 24.41 -23.95
C PRO A 734 32.41 23.99 -24.90
N ARG A 735 32.42 24.52 -26.12
CA ARG A 735 31.34 24.38 -27.12
C ARG A 735 31.39 23.01 -27.82
N ALA A 736 30.22 22.40 -28.02
CA ALA A 736 30.06 21.10 -28.66
C ALA A 736 30.33 21.11 -30.17
N PRO A 737 30.62 19.94 -30.76
CA PRO A 737 30.53 19.73 -32.20
C PRO A 737 29.11 20.04 -32.69
N GLY A 738 28.96 21.01 -33.60
CA GLY A 738 27.65 21.47 -34.11
C GLY A 738 27.10 22.73 -33.44
N TYR A 739 27.86 23.38 -32.54
CA TYR A 739 27.55 24.73 -32.09
C TYR A 739 27.58 25.72 -33.28
N ASN A 740 26.46 26.38 -33.50
CA ASN A 740 26.26 27.36 -34.55
C ASN A 740 26.47 28.76 -33.96
N ALA A 741 27.63 29.35 -34.28
CA ALA A 741 27.99 30.69 -33.81
C ALA A 741 27.04 31.80 -34.32
N ALA A 742 26.27 31.55 -35.39
CA ALA A 742 25.31 32.53 -35.92
C ALA A 742 23.99 32.55 -35.14
N THR A 743 23.58 31.43 -34.56
CA THR A 743 22.39 31.33 -33.69
C THR A 743 22.76 31.36 -32.20
N ASP A 744 24.05 31.36 -31.88
CA ASP A 744 24.59 31.22 -30.53
C ASP A 744 23.97 30.00 -29.82
N GLY A 745 23.95 28.87 -30.54
CA GLY A 745 23.12 27.72 -30.18
C GLY A 745 23.53 26.40 -30.82
N VAL A 746 22.78 25.34 -30.52
CA VAL A 746 22.92 24.03 -31.16
C VAL A 746 21.63 23.74 -31.91
N ASP A 747 21.70 23.43 -33.20
CA ASP A 747 20.54 23.11 -34.04
C ASP A 747 20.03 21.68 -33.73
N THR A 748 19.46 21.49 -32.53
CA THR A 748 18.91 20.21 -32.06
C THR A 748 17.41 20.32 -31.80
N ALA A 749 16.64 19.37 -32.34
CA ALA A 749 15.19 19.29 -32.14
C ALA A 749 14.83 18.59 -30.82
N GLY A 750 13.79 19.06 -30.14
CA GLY A 750 13.24 18.46 -28.91
C GLY A 750 13.59 19.22 -27.63
N LEU A 751 13.06 18.75 -26.49
CA LEU A 751 13.20 19.39 -25.16
C LEU A 751 14.67 19.67 -24.80
N TRP A 752 15.54 18.70 -25.04
CA TRP A 752 16.96 18.77 -24.69
C TRP A 752 17.76 19.73 -25.58
N GLY A 753 17.17 20.23 -26.68
CA GLY A 753 17.76 21.29 -27.50
C GLY A 753 17.33 22.69 -27.11
N THR A 754 16.51 22.84 -26.06
CA THR A 754 15.92 24.13 -25.64
C THR A 754 16.46 24.58 -24.30
N PHE A 755 16.46 25.90 -24.08
CA PHE A 755 16.72 26.46 -22.76
C PHE A 755 15.48 26.38 -21.88
N VAL A 756 15.68 26.01 -20.61
CA VAL A 756 14.59 25.86 -19.65
C VAL A 756 14.73 26.96 -18.59
N TYR A 757 13.61 27.58 -18.27
CA TYR A 757 13.51 28.59 -17.21
C TYR A 757 12.39 28.17 -16.27
N TYR A 758 12.61 28.25 -14.96
CA TYR A 758 11.48 28.24 -14.04
C TYR A 758 11.27 29.60 -13.41
N PHE A 759 10.00 29.91 -13.19
CA PHE A 759 9.52 31.08 -12.46
C PHE A 759 8.93 30.62 -11.13
N ASP A 760 9.46 31.12 -10.01
CA ASP A 760 8.91 30.86 -8.67
C ASP A 760 7.72 31.79 -8.40
N ILE A 761 6.52 31.22 -8.34
CA ILE A 761 5.23 31.91 -8.18
C ILE A 761 4.70 31.77 -6.73
N GLY A 762 5.55 31.37 -5.77
CA GLY A 762 5.20 30.84 -4.44
C GLY A 762 4.06 31.52 -3.63
N LEU A 763 3.53 30.74 -2.67
CA LEU A 763 2.30 31.01 -1.90
C LEU A 763 2.44 32.02 -0.73
N GLY A 764 3.61 32.63 -0.54
CA GLY A 764 3.89 33.53 0.60
C GLY A 764 4.65 34.82 0.26
N ARG A 765 4.92 35.10 -1.02
CA ARG A 765 5.72 36.27 -1.44
C ARG A 765 4.84 37.39 -2.01
N ASN A 766 4.95 38.59 -1.43
CA ASN A 766 4.25 39.80 -1.88
C ASN A 766 5.10 40.66 -2.86
N GLU A 767 6.21 40.13 -3.39
CA GLU A 767 7.23 40.93 -4.09
C GLU A 767 6.87 41.32 -5.54
N GLY A 768 5.70 40.92 -6.06
CA GLY A 768 5.20 41.35 -7.38
C GLY A 768 5.90 40.75 -8.59
N VAL A 769 7.15 40.26 -8.44
CA VAL A 769 7.95 39.59 -9.48
C VAL A 769 8.54 38.26 -8.94
N PRO A 770 8.73 37.23 -9.80
CA PRO A 770 9.26 35.92 -9.40
C PRO A 770 10.79 35.89 -9.29
N ASP A 771 11.32 34.93 -8.51
CA ASP A 771 12.70 34.47 -8.69
C ASP A 771 12.76 33.60 -9.98
N ILE A 772 13.84 33.73 -10.75
CA ILE A 772 14.01 33.00 -12.02
C ILE A 772 15.28 32.15 -11.98
N LYS A 773 15.14 30.87 -12.35
CA LYS A 773 16.26 29.95 -12.53
C LYS A 773 16.35 29.52 -13.99
N PHE A 774 17.58 29.51 -14.51
CA PHE A 774 17.91 29.14 -15.88
C PHE A 774 18.65 27.80 -15.92
N TYR A 775 18.34 26.95 -16.90
CA TYR A 775 18.90 25.63 -17.10
C TYR A 775 19.45 25.49 -18.52
N ILE A 776 20.69 25.02 -18.61
CA ILE A 776 21.43 24.76 -19.85
C ILE A 776 21.50 23.25 -20.05
N PRO A 777 21.04 22.69 -21.19
CA PRO A 777 21.10 21.26 -21.46
C PRO A 777 22.51 20.85 -21.92
N VAL A 778 23.45 20.78 -20.99
CA VAL A 778 24.88 20.59 -21.31
C VAL A 778 25.19 19.28 -22.05
N CYS A 779 24.30 18.29 -22.01
CA CYS A 779 24.40 17.07 -22.83
C CYS A 779 24.44 17.34 -24.35
N HIS A 780 23.98 18.51 -24.80
CA HIS A 780 24.06 18.94 -26.21
C HIS A 780 25.14 20.00 -26.47
N TYR A 781 25.61 20.69 -25.41
CA TYR A 781 26.56 21.81 -25.51
C TYR A 781 28.00 21.44 -25.19
N GLY A 782 28.26 20.41 -24.38
CA GLY A 782 29.61 19.95 -24.11
C GLY A 782 30.14 19.01 -25.19
N ALA A 783 31.46 18.97 -25.35
CA ALA A 783 32.14 18.01 -26.23
C ALA A 783 31.91 16.56 -25.74
N ASP A 784 32.14 16.33 -24.45
CA ASP A 784 31.98 15.08 -23.74
C ASP A 784 31.77 15.37 -22.24
N ASP A 785 31.49 14.34 -21.44
CA ASP A 785 31.23 14.51 -20.01
C ASP A 785 32.49 14.94 -19.22
N GLU A 786 33.70 14.66 -19.72
CA GLU A 786 34.96 15.11 -19.10
C GLU A 786 35.17 16.62 -19.28
N ALA A 787 34.91 17.14 -20.47
CA ALA A 787 34.99 18.57 -20.78
C ALA A 787 33.98 19.38 -19.96
N ILE A 788 32.76 18.86 -19.81
CA ILE A 788 31.72 19.49 -18.97
C ILE A 788 32.15 19.50 -17.50
N ALA A 789 32.66 18.37 -16.99
CA ALA A 789 33.17 18.28 -15.62
C ALA A 789 34.38 19.20 -15.37
N SER A 790 35.27 19.31 -16.35
CA SER A 790 36.43 20.22 -16.29
C SER A 790 36.01 21.69 -16.24
N ALA A 791 35.05 22.10 -17.07
CA ALA A 791 34.51 23.46 -17.02
C ALA A 791 33.80 23.76 -15.69
N THR A 792 33.02 22.79 -15.19
CA THR A 792 32.35 22.90 -13.89
C THR A 792 33.35 23.06 -12.76
N THR A 793 34.44 22.28 -12.76
CA THR A 793 35.47 22.34 -11.70
C THR A 793 36.36 23.57 -11.78
N ALA A 794 36.59 24.10 -12.99
CA ALA A 794 37.21 25.42 -13.17
C ALA A 794 36.34 26.52 -12.56
N TRP A 795 35.02 26.50 -12.83
CA TRP A 795 34.06 27.41 -12.20
C TRP A 795 34.08 27.27 -10.67
N MET A 796 34.03 26.04 -10.14
CA MET A 796 34.10 25.78 -8.69
C MET A 796 35.34 26.39 -8.06
N THR A 797 36.50 26.27 -8.72
CA THR A 797 37.76 26.84 -8.23
C THR A 797 37.71 28.36 -8.20
N GLY A 798 37.15 28.99 -9.24
CA GLY A 798 36.98 30.45 -9.31
C GLY A 798 35.96 31.02 -8.31
N HIS A 799 35.02 30.21 -7.83
CA HIS A 799 33.88 30.66 -7.01
C HIS A 799 33.89 30.11 -5.57
N GLY A 800 35.08 29.83 -5.03
CA GLY A 800 35.24 29.44 -3.62
C GLY A 800 34.75 28.02 -3.29
N ARG A 801 34.61 27.15 -4.30
CA ARG A 801 34.20 25.75 -4.19
C ARG A 801 35.29 24.74 -4.57
N GLY A 802 36.53 25.21 -4.77
CA GLY A 802 37.68 24.38 -5.13
C GLY A 802 37.91 23.16 -4.22
N GLN A 803 37.56 23.28 -2.93
CA GLN A 803 37.68 22.19 -1.95
C GLN A 803 36.82 20.95 -2.25
N TYR A 804 35.80 21.06 -3.12
CA TYR A 804 34.94 19.95 -3.51
C TYR A 804 35.28 19.36 -4.88
N VAL A 805 36.32 19.88 -5.57
CA VAL A 805 36.69 19.44 -6.93
C VAL A 805 37.04 17.95 -6.95
N ASP A 806 37.88 17.48 -6.04
CA ASP A 806 38.25 16.05 -5.97
C ASP A 806 37.05 15.16 -5.64
N ALA A 807 36.20 15.63 -4.72
CA ALA A 807 34.94 14.98 -4.34
C ALA A 807 33.94 14.88 -5.51
N TYR A 808 33.88 15.90 -6.36
CA TYR A 808 33.05 15.89 -7.55
C TYR A 808 33.55 14.87 -8.57
N TRP A 809 34.84 14.88 -8.88
CA TRP A 809 35.46 13.91 -9.78
C TRP A 809 35.32 12.46 -9.29
N ASP A 810 35.50 12.22 -7.99
CA ASP A 810 35.27 10.91 -7.37
C ASP A 810 33.82 10.43 -7.55
N SER A 811 32.85 11.32 -7.33
CA SER A 811 31.43 11.00 -7.52
C SER A 811 31.10 10.70 -8.98
N LEU A 812 31.62 11.48 -9.93
CA LEU A 812 31.43 11.25 -11.37
C LEU A 812 31.98 9.89 -11.81
N ARG A 813 33.18 9.53 -11.36
CA ARG A 813 33.79 8.22 -11.67
C ARG A 813 32.99 7.06 -11.08
N GLN A 814 32.38 7.26 -9.91
CA GLN A 814 31.50 6.25 -9.32
C GLN A 814 30.19 6.10 -10.12
N ILE A 815 29.53 7.22 -10.42
CA ILE A 815 28.25 7.26 -11.12
C ILE A 815 28.42 6.73 -12.55
N ILE A 816 29.44 7.17 -13.27
CA ILE A 816 29.69 6.84 -14.69
C ILE A 816 30.82 5.78 -14.77
N SER A 817 30.75 4.76 -13.92
CA SER A 817 31.79 3.72 -13.81
C SER A 817 31.87 2.74 -14.98
N HIS A 818 30.94 2.81 -15.93
CA HIS A 818 30.77 1.83 -16.99
C HIS A 818 31.42 2.23 -18.33
N ARG A 819 31.96 3.46 -18.43
CA ARG A 819 32.68 4.04 -19.57
C ARG A 819 33.60 5.16 -19.09
N GLY A 820 34.58 5.56 -19.90
CA GLY A 820 35.30 6.83 -19.70
C GLY A 820 34.37 8.04 -19.87
N LEU A 821 34.69 9.14 -19.18
CA LEU A 821 33.96 10.40 -19.27
C LEU A 821 34.20 11.10 -20.62
N GLU A 822 35.38 10.86 -21.21
CA GLU A 822 35.82 11.33 -22.51
C GLU A 822 35.19 10.58 -23.70
N GLU A 823 34.58 9.41 -23.44
CA GLU A 823 34.09 8.53 -24.51
C GLU A 823 32.81 9.04 -25.17
N SER A 824 31.94 9.69 -24.40
CA SER A 824 30.65 10.20 -24.87
C SER A 824 30.07 11.26 -23.92
N ARG A 825 29.05 11.96 -24.40
CA ARG A 825 28.18 12.86 -23.63
C ARG A 825 26.83 12.19 -23.34
N GLY A 826 26.15 12.65 -22.29
CA GLY A 826 24.79 12.22 -21.97
C GLY A 826 24.56 11.93 -20.50
N ALA A 827 25.61 11.93 -19.68
CA ALA A 827 25.46 11.81 -18.23
C ALA A 827 25.20 13.18 -17.58
N HIS A 828 25.94 14.24 -17.94
CA HIS A 828 25.59 15.60 -17.51
C HIS A 828 24.41 16.11 -18.33
N MET A 829 23.22 16.09 -17.75
CA MET A 829 21.99 16.49 -18.42
C MET A 829 21.84 18.02 -18.42
N TRP A 830 21.97 18.63 -17.24
CA TRP A 830 21.77 20.05 -17.04
C TRP A 830 22.84 20.70 -16.17
N LEU A 831 23.10 21.98 -16.46
CA LEU A 831 23.62 22.94 -15.49
C LEU A 831 22.55 23.99 -15.26
N SER A 832 22.20 24.26 -14.01
CA SER A 832 21.26 25.33 -13.69
C SER A 832 21.88 26.40 -12.82
N MET A 833 21.39 27.62 -12.97
CA MET A 833 21.80 28.78 -12.19
C MET A 833 20.58 29.64 -11.84
N MET A 834 20.61 30.22 -10.65
CA MET A 834 19.60 31.18 -10.21
C MET A 834 20.28 32.52 -9.98
N VAL A 835 19.68 33.62 -10.43
CA VAL A 835 20.13 34.95 -10.06
C VAL A 835 19.40 35.35 -8.79
N LYS A 836 20.11 35.42 -7.65
CA LYS A 836 19.49 35.80 -6.37
C LYS A 836 20.41 36.72 -5.58
N GLY A 837 19.95 37.94 -5.29
CA GLY A 837 20.68 38.90 -4.45
C GLY A 837 22.11 39.23 -4.90
N GLY A 838 22.35 39.28 -6.22
CA GLY A 838 23.69 39.49 -6.78
C GLY A 838 24.62 38.27 -6.68
N ARG A 839 24.06 37.05 -6.64
CA ARG A 839 24.82 35.79 -6.57
C ARG A 839 24.26 34.77 -7.57
N LEU A 840 25.09 33.80 -7.95
CA LEU A 840 24.83 32.79 -8.99
C LEU A 840 25.06 31.36 -8.44
N PRO A 841 24.19 30.83 -7.57
CA PRO A 841 24.26 29.42 -7.16
C PRO A 841 24.07 28.49 -8.37
N VAL A 842 25.02 27.57 -8.57
CA VAL A 842 25.01 26.57 -9.64
C VAL A 842 24.59 25.20 -9.10
N THR A 843 23.82 24.47 -9.90
CA THR A 843 23.45 23.06 -9.64
C THR A 843 23.79 22.22 -10.87
N THR A 844 24.44 21.09 -10.65
CA THR A 844 24.76 20.07 -11.66
C THR A 844 23.74 18.93 -11.60
N TYR A 845 23.25 18.47 -12.75
CA TYR A 845 22.30 17.36 -12.87
C TYR A 845 22.93 16.24 -13.69
N ILE A 846 22.94 15.04 -13.11
CA ILE A 846 23.69 13.89 -13.61
C ILE A 846 22.75 12.69 -13.70
N ALA A 847 22.58 12.18 -14.92
CA ALA A 847 21.94 10.91 -15.19
C ALA A 847 22.94 9.75 -14.99
N PRO A 848 22.60 8.71 -14.22
CA PRO A 848 23.49 7.57 -14.00
C PRO A 848 23.55 6.62 -15.20
N GLU A 849 22.79 6.86 -16.27
CA GLU A 849 22.75 6.04 -17.48
C GLU A 849 22.53 4.54 -17.17
N GLY A 850 21.48 4.27 -16.40
CA GLY A 850 21.16 2.94 -15.89
C GLY A 850 20.83 1.91 -16.97
N HIS A 851 20.34 2.32 -18.14
CA HIS A 851 20.03 1.46 -19.28
C HIS A 851 21.14 1.41 -20.34
N HIS A 852 22.25 2.12 -20.12
CA HIS A 852 23.35 2.17 -21.08
C HIS A 852 23.90 0.77 -21.43
N PRO A 853 24.13 0.44 -22.72
CA PRO A 853 24.51 -0.90 -23.16
C PRO A 853 25.78 -1.47 -22.51
N LYS A 854 26.74 -0.61 -22.14
CA LYS A 854 27.99 -1.04 -21.49
C LYS A 854 27.80 -1.52 -20.04
N ARG A 855 26.72 -1.12 -19.35
CA ARG A 855 26.40 -1.64 -18.01
C ARG A 855 26.03 -3.12 -18.02
N ARG A 856 25.42 -3.62 -19.12
CA ARG A 856 25.04 -5.03 -19.28
C ARG A 856 26.24 -5.98 -19.39
N ARG A 857 27.38 -5.54 -19.94
CA ARG A 857 28.56 -6.40 -20.15
C ARG A 857 29.40 -6.63 -18.89
N GLY A 858 29.22 -5.82 -17.83
CA GLY A 858 29.96 -5.94 -16.57
C GLY A 858 29.29 -6.81 -15.49
N GLY A 859 28.02 -7.18 -15.67
CA GLY A 859 27.13 -7.65 -14.60
C GLY A 859 27.30 -9.08 -14.07
N GLN A 860 28.21 -9.90 -14.60
CA GLN A 860 28.47 -11.24 -14.06
C GLN A 860 29.68 -11.32 -13.10
N ARG A 861 30.42 -10.23 -12.87
CA ARG A 861 31.63 -10.23 -12.02
C ARG A 861 31.46 -9.58 -10.63
N ALA A 862 30.36 -8.89 -10.34
CA ALA A 862 30.21 -8.15 -9.09
C ALA A 862 29.79 -9.04 -7.91
N HIS A 863 28.93 -10.05 -8.14
CA HIS A 863 28.53 -11.00 -7.09
C HIS A 863 29.68 -11.89 -6.59
N SER A 864 30.70 -12.15 -7.41
CA SER A 864 31.87 -12.92 -6.96
C SER A 864 32.79 -12.11 -6.06
N ARG A 865 32.99 -10.80 -6.31
CA ARG A 865 33.92 -9.96 -5.52
C ARG A 865 33.40 -9.58 -4.14
N ILE A 866 32.10 -9.31 -3.98
CA ILE A 866 31.54 -9.00 -2.65
C ILE A 866 31.44 -10.26 -1.79
N ALA A 867 31.15 -11.43 -2.40
CA ALA A 867 31.19 -12.71 -1.70
C ALA A 867 32.64 -13.13 -1.32
N GLU A 868 33.64 -12.82 -2.14
CA GLU A 868 35.06 -13.06 -1.82
C GLU A 868 35.59 -12.14 -0.72
N LEU A 869 35.12 -10.89 -0.63
CA LEU A 869 35.52 -9.94 0.43
C LEU A 869 34.96 -10.30 1.81
N VAL A 870 33.83 -11.03 1.86
CA VAL A 870 33.20 -11.48 3.11
C VAL A 870 33.74 -12.86 3.56
N THR A 871 34.37 -13.63 2.67
CA THR A 871 34.86 -14.99 2.97
C THR A 871 36.37 -15.09 3.23
N ARG A 872 37.14 -14.02 3.04
CA ARG A 872 38.57 -13.95 3.44
C ARG A 872 38.78 -13.09 4.67
N LYS A 873 38.20 -13.50 5.80
CA LYS A 873 38.69 -13.22 7.17
C LYS A 873 37.98 -14.14 8.18
N SER A 874 38.19 -15.44 7.99
CA SER A 874 38.13 -16.46 9.05
C SER A 874 38.87 -17.70 8.57
#